data_AF-A0A2P5ADY2-F1
#
_entry.id   AF-A0A2P5ADY2-F1
#
_cell.length_a   1.000
_cell.length_b   1.000
_cell.length_c   1.000
_cell.angle_alpha   90.00
_cell.angle_beta   90.00
_cell.angle_gamma   90.00
#
_symmetry.space_group_name_H-M   'P 1'
#
loop_
_entity.id
_entity.type
_entity.pdbx_description
1 polymer ?
#
loop_
_entity_poly.entity_id
_entity_poly.type
_entity_poly.pdbx_seq_one_letter_code
_entity_poly.pdbx_strand_id
1 'polypeptide(L)'
;MQYSRCITAFSIISFLLILFLITSCCHAISSVSVDHYGAGRNSDDTKAFKKAWEKACSTKGATTLMVPNKKYLVKPIKFEGPCKSDHLTVEIRGIIEASDDRSDYNVYGRHWLFFDGVQNLVVQGGGTLNGKGDLWWRHSCKINKSQALTFHKCEKLVVKNLTVRDAQQIQVSFDHCKNVKASNLTITAPGHSPNTDGIHVTHSQDIDISNSSSAVQVRDVLYQNITGTSATKVAIKFDCSESFPCKGIEIQNVDIRYHQKDKTKALCQNVELTDIGDVTPICPNVDKEKNNNNNNNRNHNRVKPKPLVPKQGVFNVDDFGAKRNGNDDTKAFKKAWKKVCSSNDPAFLVVPQKNYLVKPIKFEGPCKSNLTIQIHGTIEASDDRSDYNDRHWLVFESVKDLVVEGGGTINGNGNTWWKHSCKINKSLPCKEAPTALTFQRCENLVVRNLTVKDSQQIQVTFNNCKKVKASNLTVTAPGDSPNTDGIHVTHTQDIEISNCVIGTGDDCISIVSGSRNVRARDITCGPGHGISIGSLGSENSEAHVSDVFVSKAKFFETTNGVRIKTWQGGSGTASNIRFQDIEMHNVHNPIIIDQNYCDRKKAWKEQSSAVQVKDVFYQNIKGTSSSKVAVKFDCSESFPCEGIVLHDVELHRERGDNARALCDNVELTNIGRVAPLCP
;
A
#
# COMPACT_ATOMS: atom_id res chain seq x y z
N MET A 1 -85.99 5.83 -44.27
CA MET A 1 -84.70 5.65 -44.97
C MET A 1 -83.63 5.52 -43.89
N GLN A 2 -83.31 4.31 -43.43
CA GLN A 2 -82.51 3.28 -44.09
C GLN A 2 -81.00 3.57 -43.98
N TYR A 3 -80.39 2.81 -43.06
CA TYR A 3 -79.04 2.23 -43.09
C TYR A 3 -77.76 3.07 -42.86
N SER A 4 -76.91 2.46 -42.02
CA SER A 4 -75.44 2.44 -42.02
C SER A 4 -74.76 3.64 -41.33
N ARG A 5 -73.96 3.52 -40.25
CA ARG A 5 -73.00 2.52 -39.77
C ARG A 5 -72.78 2.76 -38.26
N CYS A 6 -72.95 1.81 -37.34
CA CYS A 6 -71.95 0.82 -36.90
C CYS A 6 -70.50 1.32 -37.01
N ILE A 7 -69.97 1.93 -35.94
CA ILE A 7 -68.60 1.78 -35.40
C ILE A 7 -68.52 2.65 -34.13
N THR A 8 -67.84 2.12 -33.12
CA THR A 8 -67.37 2.79 -31.89
C THR A 8 -68.39 3.18 -30.82
N ALA A 9 -69.17 2.19 -30.37
CA ALA A 9 -69.73 2.18 -29.00
C ALA A 9 -68.76 1.52 -27.98
N PHE A 10 -67.46 1.45 -28.28
CA PHE A 10 -66.44 0.75 -27.48
C PHE A 10 -65.20 1.59 -27.18
N SER A 11 -65.31 2.93 -27.15
CA SER A 11 -64.14 3.80 -26.91
C SER A 11 -64.31 4.85 -25.82
N ILE A 12 -65.45 4.90 -25.11
CA ILE A 12 -65.69 5.95 -24.09
C ILE A 12 -65.74 5.39 -22.66
N ILE A 13 -66.07 4.10 -22.47
CA ILE A 13 -66.06 3.46 -21.13
C ILE A 13 -64.65 2.92 -20.76
N SER A 14 -63.78 2.69 -21.74
CA SER A 14 -62.37 2.35 -21.47
C SER A 14 -61.50 3.57 -21.09
N PHE A 15 -61.92 4.80 -21.44
CA PHE A 15 -61.15 6.01 -21.14
C PHE A 15 -61.37 6.55 -19.72
N LEU A 16 -62.52 6.26 -19.11
CA LEU A 16 -62.82 6.69 -17.73
C LEU A 16 -62.35 5.70 -16.65
N LEU A 17 -62.08 4.44 -17.00
CA LEU A 17 -61.41 3.48 -16.11
C LEU A 17 -59.88 3.52 -16.21
N ILE A 18 -59.32 4.09 -17.27
CA ILE A 18 -57.87 4.35 -17.38
C ILE A 18 -57.48 5.66 -16.66
N LEU A 19 -58.40 6.60 -16.45
CA LEU A 19 -58.13 7.81 -15.65
C LEU A 19 -58.16 7.58 -14.12
N PHE A 20 -58.62 6.42 -13.65
CA PHE A 20 -58.60 6.02 -12.23
C PHE A 20 -57.56 4.94 -11.91
N LEU A 21 -56.82 4.45 -12.90
CA LEU A 21 -55.69 3.52 -12.73
C LEU A 21 -54.36 4.07 -13.26
N ILE A 22 -54.33 5.36 -13.66
CA ILE A 22 -53.10 6.15 -13.84
C ILE A 22 -53.11 7.37 -12.89
N THR A 23 -53.67 7.24 -11.68
CA THR A 23 -52.93 7.77 -10.53
C THR A 23 -51.78 6.80 -10.28
N SER A 24 -50.81 6.87 -11.20
CA SER A 24 -49.46 6.43 -10.92
C SER A 24 -49.16 6.96 -9.53
N CYS A 25 -48.81 6.06 -8.63
CA CYS A 25 -48.08 6.39 -7.42
C CYS A 25 -46.71 6.95 -7.86
N CYS A 26 -46.71 8.11 -8.54
CA CYS A 26 -45.69 9.11 -8.38
C CYS A 26 -45.80 9.52 -6.92
N HIS A 27 -45.26 8.69 -6.02
CA HIS A 27 -44.69 9.19 -4.80
C HIS A 27 -43.70 10.25 -5.27
N ALA A 28 -44.12 11.51 -5.28
CA ALA A 28 -43.27 12.63 -5.60
C ALA A 28 -42.08 12.49 -4.64
N ILE A 29 -40.91 12.18 -5.18
CA ILE A 29 -39.68 12.13 -4.38
C ILE A 29 -39.51 13.54 -3.83
N SER A 30 -39.79 13.71 -2.55
CA SER A 30 -39.68 15.01 -1.91
C SER A 30 -38.19 15.32 -1.75
N SER A 31 -37.73 16.38 -2.39
CA SER A 31 -36.35 16.86 -2.23
C SER A 31 -36.28 18.02 -1.24
N VAL A 32 -35.34 17.95 -0.32
CA VAL A 32 -35.08 18.97 0.71
C VAL A 32 -33.63 19.39 0.54
N SER A 33 -33.36 20.62 0.10
CA SER A 33 -31.99 21.12 -0.06
C SER A 33 -31.56 21.90 1.17
N VAL A 34 -30.32 21.70 1.63
CA VAL A 34 -29.71 22.50 2.71
C VAL A 34 -29.68 24.00 2.38
N ASP A 35 -29.58 24.36 1.10
CA ASP A 35 -29.56 25.75 0.62
C ASP A 35 -30.89 26.47 0.92
N HIS A 36 -32.02 25.77 0.86
CA HIS A 36 -33.34 26.33 1.19
C HIS A 36 -33.46 26.72 2.67
N TYR A 37 -32.56 26.21 3.51
CA TYR A 37 -32.45 26.54 4.93
C TYR A 37 -31.30 27.50 5.25
N GLY A 38 -30.68 28.07 4.21
CA GLY A 38 -29.68 29.14 4.33
C GLY A 38 -28.22 28.68 4.33
N ALA A 39 -27.92 27.44 3.95
CA ALA A 39 -26.55 26.95 3.85
C ALA A 39 -25.76 27.60 2.70
N GLY A 40 -24.42 27.67 2.83
CA GLY A 40 -23.51 28.06 1.74
C GLY A 40 -23.15 29.55 1.68
N ARG A 41 -23.22 30.28 2.80
CA ARG A 41 -22.92 31.73 2.89
C ARG A 41 -21.58 32.06 3.59
N ASN A 42 -20.54 31.22 3.42
CA ASN A 42 -19.21 31.38 4.05
C ASN A 42 -19.23 31.48 5.59
N SER A 43 -20.17 30.80 6.25
CA SER A 43 -20.39 30.81 7.70
C SER A 43 -20.73 29.40 8.21
N ASP A 44 -20.93 29.24 9.52
CA ASP A 44 -21.41 27.99 10.14
C ASP A 44 -22.80 27.57 9.62
N ASP A 45 -22.85 26.51 8.82
CA ASP A 45 -24.04 25.97 8.16
C ASP A 45 -24.80 24.94 9.01
N THR A 46 -24.33 24.65 10.23
CA THR A 46 -24.84 23.55 11.08
C THR A 46 -26.36 23.64 11.32
N LYS A 47 -26.87 24.86 11.56
CA LYS A 47 -28.32 25.08 11.78
C LYS A 47 -29.15 24.78 10.52
N ALA A 48 -28.63 25.08 9.33
CA ALA A 48 -29.31 24.81 8.08
C ALA A 48 -29.38 23.30 7.81
N PHE A 49 -28.27 22.58 8.03
CA PHE A 49 -28.21 21.12 7.95
C PHE A 49 -29.18 20.46 8.94
N LYS A 50 -29.24 20.94 10.18
CA LYS A 50 -30.17 20.40 11.19
C LYS A 50 -31.64 20.57 10.77
N LYS A 51 -32.04 21.77 10.35
CA LYS A 51 -33.43 22.03 9.90
C LYS A 51 -33.80 21.24 8.65
N ALA A 52 -32.86 21.11 7.70
CA ALA A 52 -33.07 20.32 6.50
C ALA A 52 -33.23 18.83 6.81
N TRP A 53 -32.42 18.30 7.73
CA TRP A 53 -32.57 16.93 8.24
C TRP A 53 -33.93 16.73 8.92
N GLU A 54 -34.31 17.60 9.86
CA GLU A 54 -35.59 17.50 10.57
C GLU A 54 -36.77 17.51 9.61
N LYS A 55 -36.73 18.35 8.56
CA LYS A 55 -37.74 18.34 7.51
C LYS A 55 -37.73 17.04 6.71
N ALA A 56 -36.58 16.58 6.25
CA ALA A 56 -36.48 15.38 5.43
C ALA A 56 -36.90 14.12 6.21
N CYS A 57 -36.44 14.00 7.46
CA CYS A 57 -36.71 12.90 8.37
C CYS A 57 -38.19 12.85 8.81
N SER A 58 -38.88 13.99 8.87
CA SER A 58 -40.32 14.06 9.22
C SER A 58 -41.27 13.90 8.03
N THR A 59 -40.77 13.91 6.79
CA THR A 59 -41.57 13.77 5.58
C THR A 59 -41.92 12.30 5.35
N LYS A 60 -43.19 12.01 5.00
CA LYS A 60 -43.66 10.64 4.69
C LYS A 60 -43.30 10.28 3.25
N GLY A 61 -43.00 9.00 2.99
CA GLY A 61 -42.58 8.52 1.67
C GLY A 61 -41.11 8.81 1.35
N ALA A 62 -40.65 8.34 0.20
CA ALA A 62 -39.27 8.46 -0.23
C ALA A 62 -38.82 9.93 -0.34
N THR A 63 -37.76 10.28 0.38
CA THR A 63 -37.29 11.66 0.52
C THR A 63 -35.79 11.75 0.25
N THR A 64 -35.34 12.82 -0.41
CA THR A 64 -33.92 13.09 -0.63
C THR A 64 -33.49 14.40 0.04
N LEU A 65 -32.58 14.33 1.00
CA LEU A 65 -31.84 15.47 1.53
C LEU A 65 -30.66 15.78 0.60
N MET A 66 -30.73 16.88 -0.13
CA MET A 66 -29.72 17.31 -1.08
C MET A 66 -28.69 18.23 -0.40
N VAL A 67 -27.41 17.90 -0.58
CA VAL A 67 -26.25 18.78 -0.30
C VAL A 67 -25.59 19.11 -1.65
N PRO A 68 -25.96 20.25 -2.28
CA PRO A 68 -25.47 20.63 -3.61
C PRO A 68 -23.96 20.72 -3.72
N ASN A 69 -23.42 20.75 -4.94
CA ASN A 69 -21.99 20.86 -5.21
C ASN A 69 -21.44 22.27 -4.87
N LYS A 70 -21.31 22.54 -3.57
CA LYS A 70 -20.70 23.73 -2.97
C LYS A 70 -19.89 23.30 -1.74
N LYS A 71 -19.20 24.26 -1.14
CA LYS A 71 -18.47 24.09 0.11
C LYS A 71 -19.32 24.54 1.30
N TYR A 72 -19.43 23.71 2.32
CA TYR A 72 -20.18 24.00 3.55
C TYR A 72 -19.31 23.81 4.78
N LEU A 73 -19.43 24.69 5.76
CA LEU A 73 -18.77 24.53 7.06
C LEU A 73 -19.78 24.00 8.06
N VAL A 74 -19.59 22.78 8.55
CA VAL A 74 -20.52 22.14 9.49
C VAL A 74 -19.77 21.78 10.76
N LYS A 75 -20.21 22.30 11.90
CA LYS A 75 -19.75 21.92 13.24
C LYS A 75 -20.32 20.55 13.63
N PRO A 76 -19.85 19.92 14.72
CA PRO A 76 -20.43 18.69 15.23
C PRO A 76 -21.96 18.74 15.32
N ILE A 77 -22.60 17.76 14.69
CA ILE A 77 -24.05 17.69 14.51
C ILE A 77 -24.51 16.24 14.64
N LYS A 78 -25.64 16.09 15.33
CA LYS A 78 -26.36 14.83 15.45
C LYS A 78 -27.60 14.83 14.56
N PHE A 79 -27.73 13.81 13.73
CA PHE A 79 -28.86 13.49 12.88
C PHE A 79 -29.63 12.32 13.50
N GLU A 80 -30.70 12.65 14.22
CA GLU A 80 -31.49 11.67 14.98
C GLU A 80 -32.58 11.02 14.13
N GLY A 81 -32.70 9.70 14.25
CA GLY A 81 -33.85 8.91 13.83
C GLY A 81 -34.63 8.34 15.03
N PRO A 82 -35.59 7.42 14.80
CA PRO A 82 -36.03 6.94 13.49
C PRO A 82 -36.81 7.99 12.70
N CYS A 83 -36.69 7.97 11.38
CA CYS A 83 -37.40 8.89 10.50
C CYS A 83 -38.80 8.37 10.13
N LYS A 84 -39.72 9.28 9.83
CA LYS A 84 -41.05 8.98 9.27
C LYS A 84 -41.01 8.64 7.77
N SER A 85 -39.90 8.95 7.10
CA SER A 85 -39.66 8.57 5.72
C SER A 85 -39.42 7.08 5.61
N ASP A 86 -40.06 6.43 4.62
CA ASP A 86 -39.89 5.00 4.35
C ASP A 86 -38.49 4.69 3.78
N HIS A 87 -37.94 5.65 3.03
CA HIS A 87 -36.61 5.61 2.42
C HIS A 87 -36.04 7.03 2.36
N LEU A 88 -35.02 7.30 3.17
CA LEU A 88 -34.34 8.59 3.19
C LEU A 88 -32.99 8.47 2.47
N THR A 89 -32.77 9.31 1.46
CA THR A 89 -31.47 9.43 0.79
C THR A 89 -30.83 10.77 1.17
N VAL A 90 -29.60 10.75 1.67
CA VAL A 90 -28.74 11.93 1.78
C VAL A 90 -27.82 11.95 0.57
N GLU A 91 -28.04 12.89 -0.33
CA GLU A 91 -27.31 13.07 -1.58
C GLU A 91 -26.28 14.21 -1.41
N ILE A 92 -25.04 13.84 -1.11
CA ILE A 92 -23.89 14.71 -0.91
C ILE A 92 -23.09 14.86 -2.20
N ARG A 93 -23.20 16.01 -2.86
CA ARG A 93 -22.44 16.34 -4.08
C ARG A 93 -21.31 17.34 -3.84
N GLY A 94 -21.41 18.11 -2.75
CA GLY A 94 -20.44 19.14 -2.38
C GLY A 94 -19.34 18.68 -1.43
N ILE A 95 -18.64 19.65 -0.87
CA ILE A 95 -17.61 19.47 0.15
C ILE A 95 -18.20 19.94 1.48
N ILE A 96 -18.31 19.03 2.45
CA ILE A 96 -18.62 19.38 3.84
C ILE A 96 -17.28 19.45 4.59
N GLU A 97 -16.97 20.59 5.19
CA GLU A 97 -15.77 20.80 5.99
C GLU A 97 -16.08 20.85 7.47
N ALA A 98 -15.23 20.21 8.25
CA ALA A 98 -15.28 20.27 9.69
C ALA A 98 -14.81 21.65 10.20
N SER A 99 -15.30 22.05 11.38
CA SER A 99 -14.80 23.23 12.10
C SER A 99 -13.38 23.00 12.58
N ASP A 100 -12.49 23.98 12.44
CA ASP A 100 -11.14 23.99 12.99
C ASP A 100 -11.06 24.44 14.45
N ASP A 101 -12.16 24.94 15.01
CA ASP A 101 -12.26 25.28 16.43
C ASP A 101 -12.51 24.04 17.28
N ARG A 102 -11.57 23.74 18.17
CA ARG A 102 -11.66 22.59 19.09
C ARG A 102 -12.81 22.69 20.08
N SER A 103 -13.22 23.91 20.45
CA SER A 103 -14.30 24.13 21.41
C SER A 103 -15.65 23.62 20.90
N ASP A 104 -15.81 23.52 19.58
CA ASP A 104 -17.03 23.02 18.93
C ASP A 104 -17.27 21.51 19.15
N TYR A 105 -16.25 20.73 19.56
CA TYR A 105 -16.30 19.27 19.66
C TYR A 105 -16.65 18.72 21.05
N ASN A 106 -17.06 19.60 21.98
CA ASN A 106 -17.47 19.19 23.33
C ASN A 106 -18.96 18.78 23.44
N VAL A 107 -19.70 18.71 22.33
CA VAL A 107 -21.17 18.66 22.34
C VAL A 107 -21.74 17.24 22.24
N TYR A 108 -21.21 16.39 21.37
CA TYR A 108 -21.75 15.03 21.10
C TYR A 108 -20.71 13.92 21.31
N GLY A 109 -19.77 14.11 22.23
CA GLY A 109 -18.64 13.20 22.41
C GLY A 109 -17.65 13.27 21.25
N ARG A 110 -17.11 12.12 20.82
CA ARG A 110 -16.07 12.01 19.78
C ARG A 110 -16.65 12.02 18.35
N HIS A 111 -17.73 12.73 18.04
CA HIS A 111 -18.41 12.60 16.73
C HIS A 111 -18.62 13.95 16.04
N TRP A 112 -18.32 14.01 14.74
CA TRP A 112 -18.59 15.17 13.89
C TRP A 112 -19.95 15.07 13.19
N LEU A 113 -20.07 14.23 12.15
CA LEU A 113 -21.36 13.94 11.50
C LEU A 113 -21.93 12.65 12.10
N PHE A 114 -22.84 12.79 13.06
CA PHE A 114 -23.31 11.68 13.89
C PHE A 114 -24.75 11.29 13.55
N PHE A 115 -24.96 10.16 12.89
CA PHE A 115 -26.27 9.58 12.64
C PHE A 115 -26.61 8.57 13.72
N ASP A 116 -27.72 8.76 14.44
CA ASP A 116 -28.10 7.92 15.58
C ASP A 116 -29.54 7.42 15.41
N GLY A 117 -29.74 6.11 15.53
CA GLY A 117 -31.07 5.49 15.48
C GLY A 117 -31.75 5.52 14.11
N VAL A 118 -30.96 5.55 13.02
CA VAL A 118 -31.47 5.66 11.65
C VAL A 118 -31.78 4.30 11.02
N GLN A 119 -32.85 4.22 10.22
CA GLN A 119 -33.28 3.00 9.53
C GLN A 119 -33.58 3.29 8.05
N ASN A 120 -33.30 2.35 7.15
CA ASN A 120 -33.52 2.49 5.70
C ASN A 120 -32.89 3.76 5.09
N LEU A 121 -31.70 4.14 5.58
CA LEU A 121 -30.98 5.34 5.16
C LEU A 121 -30.01 5.00 4.03
N VAL A 122 -29.95 5.86 3.01
CA VAL A 122 -28.91 5.84 1.97
C VAL A 122 -28.09 7.13 2.07
N VAL A 123 -26.77 7.05 2.15
CA VAL A 123 -25.87 8.21 2.07
C VAL A 123 -24.97 8.04 0.85
N GLN A 124 -25.06 8.96 -0.11
CA GLN A 124 -24.38 8.86 -1.40
C GLN A 124 -24.11 10.23 -2.04
N GLY A 125 -23.51 10.29 -3.23
CA GLY A 125 -23.59 11.49 -4.10
C GLY A 125 -22.27 11.97 -4.71
N GLY A 126 -21.15 11.30 -4.43
CA GLY A 126 -19.81 11.62 -4.97
C GLY A 126 -19.08 12.74 -4.24
N GLY A 127 -19.70 13.40 -3.27
CA GLY A 127 -19.14 14.50 -2.50
C GLY A 127 -18.04 14.10 -1.51
N THR A 128 -17.45 15.12 -0.88
CA THR A 128 -16.30 14.97 0.02
C THR A 128 -16.64 15.44 1.43
N LEU A 129 -16.30 14.62 2.43
CA LEU A 129 -16.27 14.98 3.83
C LEU A 129 -14.82 15.24 4.23
N ASN A 130 -14.47 16.49 4.53
CA ASN A 130 -13.11 16.88 4.92
C ASN A 130 -13.06 17.16 6.43
N GLY A 131 -12.44 16.25 7.18
CA GLY A 131 -12.29 16.35 8.64
C GLY A 131 -11.24 17.36 9.11
N LYS A 132 -10.43 17.94 8.21
CA LYS A 132 -9.37 18.94 8.48
C LYS A 132 -8.29 18.52 9.51
N GLY A 133 -8.08 17.23 9.74
CA GLY A 133 -7.34 16.62 10.84
C GLY A 133 -5.96 17.22 11.20
N ASP A 134 -5.25 17.88 10.27
CA ASP A 134 -3.98 18.58 10.47
C ASP A 134 -3.87 19.36 11.80
N LEU A 135 -4.92 20.09 12.20
CA LEU A 135 -4.92 20.89 13.43
C LEU A 135 -5.02 20.04 14.71
N TRP A 136 -5.60 18.84 14.61
CA TRP A 136 -5.75 17.90 15.72
C TRP A 136 -4.52 17.00 15.88
N TRP A 137 -3.81 16.75 14.78
CA TRP A 137 -2.64 15.89 14.75
C TRP A 137 -1.39 16.51 15.39
N ARG A 138 -1.26 17.84 15.37
CA ARG A 138 -0.10 18.58 15.93
C ARG A 138 0.08 18.48 17.46
N HIS A 139 -0.88 17.91 18.20
CA HIS A 139 -0.87 17.85 19.68
C HIS A 139 -1.20 16.44 20.22
N SER A 140 -0.81 15.40 19.48
CA SER A 140 -1.34 14.04 19.50
C SER A 140 -1.17 13.19 20.77
N CYS A 141 -0.57 13.69 21.85
CA CYS A 141 -0.27 12.89 23.04
C CYS A 141 -1.24 13.05 24.23
N LYS A 142 -2.29 13.89 24.16
CA LYS A 142 -3.08 14.25 25.37
C LYS A 142 -4.61 14.37 25.23
N ILE A 143 -5.23 14.15 24.06
CA ILE A 143 -6.64 14.54 23.87
C ILE A 143 -7.44 13.48 23.08
N ASN A 144 -8.66 13.20 23.55
CA ASN A 144 -9.67 12.40 22.85
C ASN A 144 -10.12 13.10 21.55
N LYS A 145 -9.98 12.42 20.40
CA LYS A 145 -10.19 12.99 19.07
C LYS A 145 -11.55 12.56 18.47
N SER A 146 -12.04 13.30 17.46
CA SER A 146 -13.35 13.09 16.83
C SER A 146 -13.32 12.10 15.65
N GLN A 147 -14.44 11.46 15.39
CA GLN A 147 -14.74 10.62 14.22
C GLN A 147 -15.49 11.48 13.19
N ALA A 148 -15.16 11.34 11.91
CA ALA A 148 -15.70 12.20 10.86
C ALA A 148 -17.14 11.84 10.49
N LEU A 149 -17.39 10.60 10.11
CA LEU A 149 -18.73 10.09 9.78
C LEU A 149 -19.05 8.89 10.69
N THR A 150 -20.04 9.03 11.57
CA THR A 150 -20.44 7.97 12.50
C THR A 150 -21.91 7.61 12.32
N PHE A 151 -22.18 6.30 12.24
CA PHE A 151 -23.52 5.72 12.34
C PHE A 151 -23.61 4.86 13.60
N HIS A 152 -24.54 5.19 14.49
CA HIS A 152 -24.81 4.45 15.72
C HIS A 152 -26.26 3.93 15.72
N LYS A 153 -26.45 2.69 16.19
CA LYS A 153 -27.78 2.03 16.28
C LYS A 153 -28.55 2.08 14.96
N CYS A 154 -27.88 1.76 13.86
CA CYS A 154 -28.45 1.87 12.51
C CYS A 154 -28.92 0.51 11.95
N GLU A 155 -29.93 0.51 11.08
CA GLU A 155 -30.43 -0.70 10.42
C GLU A 155 -30.72 -0.48 8.93
N LYS A 156 -30.34 -1.43 8.06
CA LYS A 156 -30.55 -1.33 6.59
C LYS A 156 -29.95 -0.04 6.02
N LEU A 157 -28.70 0.22 6.36
CA LEU A 157 -27.96 1.40 5.93
C LEU A 157 -27.19 1.11 4.63
N VAL A 158 -27.22 2.04 3.69
CA VAL A 158 -26.35 2.02 2.50
C VAL A 158 -25.48 3.27 2.49
N VAL A 159 -24.16 3.12 2.39
CA VAL A 159 -23.22 4.24 2.26
C VAL A 159 -22.37 4.01 1.01
N LYS A 160 -22.45 4.88 0.01
CA LYS A 160 -21.72 4.63 -1.24
C LYS A 160 -21.29 5.87 -1.99
N ASN A 161 -20.23 5.75 -2.79
CA ASN A 161 -19.74 6.83 -3.65
C ASN A 161 -19.47 8.11 -2.85
N LEU A 162 -18.61 8.04 -1.84
CA LEU A 162 -18.23 9.21 -1.03
C LEU A 162 -16.71 9.25 -0.85
N THR A 163 -16.17 10.46 -0.75
CA THR A 163 -14.81 10.68 -0.28
C THR A 163 -14.85 11.13 1.17
N VAL A 164 -14.13 10.46 2.06
CA VAL A 164 -13.94 10.89 3.46
C VAL A 164 -12.46 11.06 3.69
N ARG A 165 -12.02 12.29 3.96
CA ARG A 165 -10.61 12.60 4.08
C ARG A 165 -10.27 13.38 5.33
N ASP A 166 -9.03 13.20 5.76
CA ASP A 166 -8.38 13.97 6.80
C ASP A 166 -9.19 13.99 8.11
N ALA A 167 -9.82 12.87 8.50
CA ALA A 167 -10.53 12.79 9.77
C ALA A 167 -9.59 12.94 10.97
N GLN A 168 -10.10 13.52 12.06
CA GLN A 168 -9.29 13.72 13.27
C GLN A 168 -8.86 12.40 13.92
N GLN A 169 -9.67 11.34 13.83
CA GLN A 169 -9.36 9.99 14.35
C GLN A 169 -9.96 8.82 13.54
N ILE A 170 -11.26 8.79 13.27
CA ILE A 170 -11.86 7.69 12.50
C ILE A 170 -12.60 8.31 11.32
N GLN A 171 -12.35 7.82 10.11
CA GLN A 171 -12.98 8.39 8.92
C GLN A 171 -14.45 7.97 8.86
N VAL A 172 -14.73 6.66 8.92
CA VAL A 172 -16.09 6.12 8.94
C VAL A 172 -16.24 5.12 10.08
N SER A 173 -17.31 5.23 10.85
CA SER A 173 -17.59 4.38 12.01
C SER A 173 -19.01 3.81 11.96
N PHE A 174 -19.12 2.49 12.11
CA PHE A 174 -20.39 1.77 12.26
C PHE A 174 -20.41 1.10 13.63
N ASP A 175 -21.28 1.57 14.53
CA ASP A 175 -21.38 1.06 15.89
C ASP A 175 -22.83 0.63 16.21
N HIS A 176 -23.00 -0.59 16.73
CA HIS A 176 -24.33 -1.15 17.00
C HIS A 176 -25.26 -1.19 15.78
N CYS A 177 -24.71 -1.38 14.58
CA CYS A 177 -25.46 -1.39 13.33
C CYS A 177 -25.78 -2.80 12.81
N LYS A 178 -26.84 -2.93 12.00
CA LYS A 178 -27.27 -4.18 11.35
C LYS A 178 -27.57 -3.99 9.87
N ASN A 179 -27.19 -4.94 9.03
CA ASN A 179 -27.47 -4.93 7.58
C ASN A 179 -26.94 -3.65 6.88
N VAL A 180 -25.63 -3.41 7.00
CA VAL A 180 -24.98 -2.25 6.37
C VAL A 180 -24.33 -2.68 5.07
N LYS A 181 -24.52 -1.89 4.00
CA LYS A 181 -23.77 -2.01 2.74
C LYS A 181 -22.98 -0.74 2.50
N ALA A 182 -21.67 -0.81 2.61
CA ALA A 182 -20.76 0.28 2.31
C ALA A 182 -19.97 -0.04 1.04
N SER A 183 -19.98 0.84 0.04
CA SER A 183 -19.27 0.54 -1.21
C SER A 183 -18.73 1.75 -1.95
N ASN A 184 -17.59 1.60 -2.63
CA ASN A 184 -16.96 2.68 -3.38
C ASN A 184 -16.71 3.93 -2.51
N LEU A 185 -16.06 3.73 -1.37
CA LEU A 185 -15.64 4.80 -0.46
C LEU A 185 -14.17 5.11 -0.71
N THR A 186 -13.86 6.37 -1.00
CA THR A 186 -12.48 6.85 -1.06
C THR A 186 -12.11 7.41 0.31
N ILE A 187 -11.19 6.76 1.01
CA ILE A 187 -10.76 7.17 2.36
C ILE A 187 -9.29 7.55 2.31
N THR A 188 -8.97 8.80 2.67
CA THR A 188 -7.59 9.31 2.58
C THR A 188 -7.19 10.10 3.81
N ALA A 189 -5.95 9.94 4.27
CA ALA A 189 -5.30 10.83 5.23
C ALA A 189 -3.81 10.94 4.88
N PRO A 190 -3.11 12.03 5.25
CA PRO A 190 -1.67 12.16 5.05
C PRO A 190 -0.90 11.15 5.90
N GLY A 191 0.25 10.68 5.43
CA GLY A 191 1.04 9.66 6.15
C GLY A 191 1.48 10.06 7.57
N HIS A 192 1.50 11.36 7.88
CA HIS A 192 1.80 11.89 9.19
C HIS A 192 0.59 11.97 10.15
N SER A 193 -0.61 11.52 9.76
CA SER A 193 -1.81 11.56 10.61
C SER A 193 -1.75 10.49 11.72
N PRO A 194 -1.62 10.87 13.01
CA PRO A 194 -1.45 9.91 14.10
C PRO A 194 -2.78 9.29 14.52
N ASN A 195 -2.82 7.95 14.52
CA ASN A 195 -3.93 7.11 15.00
C ASN A 195 -5.25 7.34 14.24
N THR A 196 -5.19 7.42 12.90
CA THR A 196 -6.39 7.52 12.06
C THR A 196 -6.86 6.17 11.54
N ASP A 197 -8.03 5.69 11.95
CA ASP A 197 -8.68 4.50 11.38
C ASP A 197 -9.46 4.88 10.11
N GLY A 198 -9.40 4.02 9.09
CA GLY A 198 -10.20 4.19 7.87
C GLY A 198 -11.68 3.89 8.12
N ILE A 199 -12.03 2.61 8.20
CA ILE A 199 -13.39 2.17 8.57
C ILE A 199 -13.31 1.39 9.87
N HIS A 200 -14.08 1.81 10.86
CA HIS A 200 -14.16 1.16 12.17
C HIS A 200 -15.55 0.53 12.33
N VAL A 201 -15.61 -0.76 12.67
CA VAL A 201 -16.87 -1.49 12.89
C VAL A 201 -16.85 -2.09 14.29
N THR A 202 -17.81 -1.71 15.13
CA THR A 202 -17.95 -2.20 16.51
C THR A 202 -19.38 -2.65 16.80
N HIS A 203 -19.54 -3.72 17.58
CA HIS A 203 -20.84 -4.21 18.07
C HIS A 203 -21.93 -4.37 16.97
N SER A 204 -21.53 -4.66 15.73
CA SER A 204 -22.39 -4.62 14.55
C SER A 204 -22.50 -5.99 13.87
N GLN A 205 -23.55 -6.22 13.10
CA GLN A 205 -23.87 -7.49 12.42
C GLN A 205 -24.22 -7.27 10.95
N ASP A 206 -23.85 -8.20 10.07
CA ASP A 206 -24.17 -8.15 8.63
C ASP A 206 -23.70 -6.85 7.96
N ILE A 207 -22.40 -6.57 8.10
CA ILE A 207 -21.72 -5.41 7.53
C ILE A 207 -20.95 -5.86 6.29
N ASP A 208 -21.40 -5.42 5.12
CA ASP A 208 -20.76 -5.66 3.83
C ASP A 208 -20.04 -4.39 3.38
N ILE A 209 -18.71 -4.45 3.29
CA ILE A 209 -17.86 -3.35 2.82
C ILE A 209 -17.16 -3.85 1.55
N SER A 210 -17.52 -3.30 0.40
CA SER A 210 -16.99 -3.71 -0.90
C SER A 210 -16.54 -2.52 -1.75
N ASN A 211 -15.30 -2.54 -2.24
CA ASN A 211 -14.92 -1.63 -3.34
C ASN A 211 -15.38 -2.25 -4.67
N SER A 212 -15.94 -1.43 -5.57
CA SER A 212 -16.57 -1.89 -6.80
C SER A 212 -15.65 -2.77 -7.67
N SER A 213 -16.27 -3.78 -8.29
CA SER A 213 -15.79 -4.73 -9.31
C SER A 213 -14.38 -4.53 -9.85
N SER A 214 -13.52 -5.54 -9.61
CA SER A 214 -12.24 -5.72 -10.29
C SER A 214 -12.39 -5.63 -11.82
N ALA A 215 -11.57 -4.80 -12.47
CA ALA A 215 -11.43 -4.73 -13.92
C ALA A 215 -10.41 -5.76 -14.47
N VAL A 216 -9.91 -6.65 -13.61
CA VAL A 216 -8.89 -7.64 -13.96
C VAL A 216 -9.56 -8.97 -14.27
N GLN A 217 -9.39 -9.44 -15.51
CA GLN A 217 -9.84 -10.76 -15.94
C GLN A 217 -8.89 -11.85 -15.43
N VAL A 218 -9.41 -12.75 -14.60
CA VAL A 218 -8.69 -13.95 -14.15
C VAL A 218 -8.99 -15.08 -15.12
N ARG A 219 -7.96 -15.63 -15.77
CA ARG A 219 -8.13 -16.74 -16.71
C ARG A 219 -7.00 -17.75 -16.66
N ASP A 220 -7.29 -18.99 -17.05
CA ASP A 220 -6.32 -20.07 -17.30
C ASP A 220 -5.46 -20.39 -16.05
N VAL A 221 -6.13 -20.60 -14.90
CA VAL A 221 -5.49 -20.84 -13.60
C VAL A 221 -5.71 -22.28 -13.15
N LEU A 222 -4.62 -23.00 -12.88
CA LEU A 222 -4.63 -24.36 -12.37
C LEU A 222 -4.32 -24.40 -10.86
N TYR A 223 -5.25 -24.94 -10.08
CA TYR A 223 -5.09 -25.29 -8.67
C TYR A 223 -4.85 -26.80 -8.56
N GLN A 224 -3.63 -27.23 -8.27
CA GLN A 224 -3.26 -28.64 -8.31
C GLN A 224 -2.65 -29.16 -6.99
N ASN A 225 -3.07 -30.35 -6.55
CA ASN A 225 -2.51 -31.10 -5.42
C ASN A 225 -2.56 -30.37 -4.07
N ILE A 226 -3.67 -29.69 -3.76
CA ILE A 226 -3.85 -28.90 -2.54
C ILE A 226 -4.64 -29.72 -1.52
N THR A 227 -4.02 -30.12 -0.41
CA THR A 227 -4.73 -30.83 0.68
C THR A 227 -4.57 -30.11 2.02
N GLY A 228 -5.59 -30.16 2.89
CA GLY A 228 -5.48 -29.51 4.20
C GLY A 228 -6.79 -29.38 4.97
N THR A 229 -6.80 -28.49 5.97
CA THR A 229 -8.01 -28.17 6.72
C THR A 229 -8.30 -26.67 6.73
N SER A 230 -9.59 -26.30 6.69
CA SER A 230 -10.04 -24.92 6.77
C SER A 230 -10.48 -24.55 8.18
N ALA A 231 -10.15 -23.33 8.61
CA ALA A 231 -10.64 -22.73 9.86
C ALA A 231 -12.10 -22.27 9.76
N THR A 232 -12.67 -22.20 8.55
CA THR A 232 -14.07 -21.81 8.31
C THR A 232 -14.79 -22.86 7.47
N LYS A 233 -16.12 -22.88 7.51
CA LYS A 233 -16.93 -23.84 6.73
C LYS A 233 -16.72 -23.70 5.22
N VAL A 234 -16.37 -22.51 4.72
CA VAL A 234 -16.09 -22.29 3.30
C VAL A 234 -14.59 -22.49 3.06
N ALA A 235 -14.21 -23.63 2.49
CA ALA A 235 -12.81 -23.95 2.23
C ALA A 235 -12.32 -23.52 0.84
N ILE A 236 -13.22 -23.43 -0.13
CA ILE A 236 -12.93 -22.91 -1.47
C ILE A 236 -13.87 -21.74 -1.72
N LYS A 237 -13.33 -20.57 -2.06
CA LYS A 237 -14.12 -19.38 -2.41
C LYS A 237 -13.60 -18.78 -3.73
N PHE A 238 -14.39 -18.92 -4.80
CA PHE A 238 -14.23 -18.16 -6.04
C PHE A 238 -15.33 -17.11 -6.10
N ASP A 239 -14.95 -15.85 -6.13
CA ASP A 239 -15.87 -14.71 -6.07
C ASP A 239 -15.46 -13.72 -7.14
N CYS A 240 -15.83 -14.06 -8.38
CA CYS A 240 -15.39 -13.35 -9.56
C CYS A 240 -16.40 -12.26 -9.94
N SER A 241 -15.92 -11.26 -10.67
CA SER A 241 -16.75 -10.14 -11.13
C SER A 241 -17.82 -10.62 -12.10
N GLU A 242 -19.06 -10.10 -11.97
CA GLU A 242 -20.10 -10.32 -12.99
C GLU A 242 -19.70 -9.74 -14.36
N SER A 243 -18.94 -8.64 -14.35
CA SER A 243 -18.45 -7.99 -15.59
C SER A 243 -17.23 -8.69 -16.19
N PHE A 244 -16.46 -9.41 -15.38
CA PHE A 244 -15.26 -10.15 -15.79
C PHE A 244 -15.21 -11.52 -15.07
N PRO A 245 -16.04 -12.49 -15.50
CA PRO A 245 -16.06 -13.80 -14.89
C PRO A 245 -14.70 -14.49 -15.05
N CYS A 246 -14.33 -15.30 -14.05
CA CYS A 246 -13.13 -16.12 -14.12
C CYS A 246 -13.32 -17.23 -15.16
N LYS A 247 -12.35 -17.42 -16.05
CA LYS A 247 -12.45 -18.42 -17.15
C LYS A 247 -11.30 -19.42 -17.13
N GLY A 248 -11.55 -20.67 -17.54
CA GLY A 248 -10.48 -21.67 -17.60
C GLY A 248 -9.83 -21.95 -16.24
N ILE A 249 -10.63 -21.97 -15.16
CA ILE A 249 -10.13 -22.37 -13.84
C ILE A 249 -10.13 -23.89 -13.79
N GLU A 250 -8.99 -24.50 -13.49
CA GLU A 250 -8.87 -25.95 -13.32
C GLU A 250 -8.53 -26.26 -11.86
N ILE A 251 -9.25 -27.21 -11.26
CA ILE A 251 -8.99 -27.69 -9.89
C ILE A 251 -8.67 -29.17 -9.99
N GLN A 252 -7.45 -29.55 -9.64
CA GLN A 252 -6.97 -30.91 -9.77
C GLN A 252 -6.44 -31.48 -8.45
N ASN A 253 -7.02 -32.58 -7.98
CA ASN A 253 -6.60 -33.25 -6.73
C ASN A 253 -6.54 -32.31 -5.50
N VAL A 254 -7.63 -31.61 -5.20
CA VAL A 254 -7.73 -30.65 -4.08
C VAL A 254 -8.65 -31.18 -2.98
N ASP A 255 -8.15 -31.51 -1.78
CA ASP A 255 -8.96 -31.97 -0.64
C ASP A 255 -8.72 -31.10 0.61
N ILE A 256 -9.58 -30.10 0.81
CA ILE A 256 -9.56 -29.21 1.98
C ILE A 256 -10.78 -29.49 2.83
N ARG A 257 -10.60 -29.78 4.12
CA ARG A 257 -11.70 -30.15 5.03
C ARG A 257 -11.89 -29.16 6.16
N TYR A 258 -13.13 -28.81 6.49
CA TYR A 258 -13.37 -27.98 7.67
C TYR A 258 -12.88 -28.73 8.91
N HIS A 259 -12.09 -28.07 9.76
CA HIS A 259 -11.44 -28.73 10.90
C HIS A 259 -12.43 -29.26 11.96
N GLN A 260 -13.68 -28.79 11.95
CA GLN A 260 -14.75 -29.31 12.82
C GLN A 260 -15.56 -30.40 12.09
N LYS A 261 -16.32 -31.21 12.82
CA LYS A 261 -17.12 -32.33 12.27
C LYS A 261 -18.24 -31.94 11.29
N ASP A 262 -18.37 -30.66 10.96
CA ASP A 262 -19.35 -30.14 10.02
C ASP A 262 -18.89 -30.30 8.56
N LYS A 263 -19.86 -30.32 7.63
CA LYS A 263 -19.55 -30.38 6.19
C LYS A 263 -18.80 -29.14 5.72
N THR A 264 -17.67 -29.37 5.03
CA THR A 264 -16.95 -28.34 4.27
C THR A 264 -17.77 -27.88 3.07
N LYS A 265 -17.70 -26.59 2.73
CA LYS A 265 -18.42 -25.94 1.64
C LYS A 265 -17.47 -25.24 0.68
N ALA A 266 -17.88 -25.15 -0.58
CA ALA A 266 -17.30 -24.24 -1.57
C ALA A 266 -18.33 -23.13 -1.89
N LEU A 267 -17.86 -21.91 -2.16
CA LEU A 267 -18.67 -20.80 -2.64
C LEU A 267 -18.06 -20.31 -3.94
N CYS A 268 -18.79 -20.44 -5.05
CA CYS A 268 -18.26 -20.20 -6.38
C CYS A 268 -19.25 -19.30 -7.14
N GLN A 269 -18.81 -18.10 -7.50
CA GLN A 269 -19.61 -17.06 -8.17
C GLN A 269 -18.85 -16.55 -9.40
N ASN A 270 -19.55 -16.46 -10.53
CA ASN A 270 -19.05 -15.96 -11.82
C ASN A 270 -17.74 -16.61 -12.28
N VAL A 271 -17.61 -17.92 -12.08
CA VAL A 271 -16.42 -18.69 -12.42
C VAL A 271 -16.77 -19.89 -13.29
N GLU A 272 -16.03 -20.06 -14.38
CA GLU A 272 -16.01 -21.27 -15.20
C GLU A 272 -14.87 -22.17 -14.72
N LEU A 273 -15.23 -23.31 -14.12
CA LEU A 273 -14.29 -24.24 -13.50
C LEU A 273 -14.42 -25.68 -13.99
N THR A 274 -13.29 -26.39 -14.01
CA THR A 274 -13.19 -27.83 -14.30
C THR A 274 -12.49 -28.56 -13.15
N ASP A 275 -13.17 -29.54 -12.55
CA ASP A 275 -12.60 -30.42 -11.53
C ASP A 275 -11.96 -31.67 -12.18
N ILE A 276 -10.73 -32.01 -11.80
CA ILE A 276 -9.96 -33.15 -12.32
C ILE A 276 -9.42 -33.99 -11.15
N GLY A 277 -9.81 -35.27 -11.05
CA GLY A 277 -9.42 -36.12 -9.93
C GLY A 277 -10.18 -35.82 -8.64
N ASP A 278 -9.57 -36.05 -7.49
CA ASP A 278 -10.26 -35.92 -6.19
C ASP A 278 -10.36 -34.46 -5.75
N VAL A 279 -11.56 -33.87 -5.81
CA VAL A 279 -11.84 -32.49 -5.37
C VAL A 279 -12.85 -32.46 -4.22
N THR A 280 -12.52 -31.82 -3.10
CA THR A 280 -13.37 -31.63 -1.92
C THR A 280 -13.01 -30.32 -1.20
N PRO A 281 -13.98 -29.44 -0.89
CA PRO A 281 -15.38 -29.44 -1.30
C PRO A 281 -15.57 -29.05 -2.78
N ILE A 282 -16.60 -29.58 -3.43
CA ILE A 282 -16.92 -29.27 -4.84
C ILE A 282 -17.71 -27.97 -4.93
N CYS A 283 -17.41 -27.13 -5.94
CA CYS A 283 -18.23 -25.97 -6.28
C CYS A 283 -19.64 -26.39 -6.70
N PRO A 284 -20.71 -25.85 -6.06
CA PRO A 284 -22.07 -26.15 -6.49
C PRO A 284 -22.30 -25.61 -7.91
N ASN A 285 -22.51 -26.52 -8.88
CA ASN A 285 -22.79 -26.17 -10.28
C ASN A 285 -24.16 -25.52 -10.40
N VAL A 286 -24.23 -24.30 -10.97
CA VAL A 286 -25.50 -23.60 -11.22
C VAL A 286 -26.16 -24.04 -12.55
N ASP A 287 -25.47 -24.75 -13.46
CA ASP A 287 -25.97 -24.95 -14.83
C ASP A 287 -26.05 -26.39 -15.38
N LYS A 288 -26.10 -27.45 -14.53
CA LYS A 288 -26.16 -28.85 -15.03
C LYS A 288 -27.31 -29.73 -14.54
N GLU A 289 -28.43 -29.15 -14.10
CA GLU A 289 -29.67 -29.91 -13.79
C GLU A 289 -30.70 -29.99 -14.94
N LYS A 290 -30.30 -29.67 -16.18
CA LYS A 290 -31.15 -29.90 -17.37
C LYS A 290 -30.38 -30.66 -18.44
N ASN A 291 -30.21 -31.97 -18.25
CA ASN A 291 -30.53 -32.97 -19.28
C ASN A 291 -30.29 -34.40 -18.77
N ASN A 292 -31.38 -35.14 -18.79
CA ASN A 292 -31.56 -36.53 -18.38
C ASN A 292 -30.66 -37.53 -19.10
N ASN A 293 -30.46 -38.66 -18.40
CA ASN A 293 -30.47 -40.04 -18.89
C ASN A 293 -29.80 -40.35 -20.24
N ASN A 294 -28.71 -41.11 -20.22
CA ASN A 294 -28.69 -42.40 -20.93
C ASN A 294 -27.55 -43.34 -20.51
N ASN A 295 -27.91 -44.61 -20.58
CA ASN A 295 -27.19 -45.82 -20.16
C ASN A 295 -25.98 -46.21 -21.03
N ASN A 296 -25.07 -46.94 -20.35
CA ASN A 296 -24.32 -48.14 -20.77
C ASN A 296 -23.11 -48.09 -21.75
N ASN A 297 -22.03 -48.66 -21.20
CA ASN A 297 -21.11 -49.69 -21.73
C ASN A 297 -19.83 -49.34 -22.53
N ARG A 298 -18.71 -49.86 -21.97
CA ARG A 298 -17.45 -50.35 -22.59
C ARG A 298 -16.55 -49.26 -23.20
N ASN A 299 -15.21 -49.31 -23.20
CA ASN A 299 -14.26 -50.41 -23.16
C ASN A 299 -12.88 -49.88 -22.72
N HIS A 300 -12.02 -50.80 -22.26
CA HIS A 300 -10.60 -50.60 -21.99
C HIS A 300 -9.83 -49.93 -23.13
N ASN A 301 -8.93 -49.01 -22.79
CA ASN A 301 -7.64 -48.88 -23.46
C ASN A 301 -6.56 -48.28 -22.54
N ARG A 302 -5.46 -49.03 -22.39
CA ARG A 302 -4.22 -48.62 -21.73
C ARG A 302 -3.56 -47.49 -22.52
N VAL A 303 -3.40 -46.32 -21.89
CA VAL A 303 -2.47 -45.28 -22.34
C VAL A 303 -1.20 -45.38 -21.50
N LYS A 304 -0.05 -45.49 -22.16
CA LYS A 304 1.28 -45.53 -21.52
C LYS A 304 1.56 -44.19 -20.80
N PRO A 305 2.25 -44.17 -19.65
CA PRO A 305 2.58 -42.91 -18.98
C PRO A 305 3.60 -42.12 -19.81
N LYS A 306 3.28 -40.84 -20.07
CA LYS A 306 4.25 -39.80 -20.47
C LYS A 306 5.19 -39.47 -19.28
N PRO A 307 6.37 -38.88 -19.52
CA PRO A 307 7.46 -38.81 -18.54
C PRO A 307 7.06 -38.10 -17.25
N LEU A 308 7.56 -38.63 -16.13
CA LEU A 308 7.42 -38.08 -14.79
C LEU A 308 7.89 -36.61 -14.77
N VAL A 309 6.96 -35.71 -14.43
CA VAL A 309 7.31 -34.37 -13.92
C VAL A 309 8.22 -34.57 -12.70
N PRO A 310 9.39 -33.90 -12.62
CA PRO A 310 10.25 -34.01 -11.44
C PRO A 310 9.44 -33.70 -10.18
N LYS A 311 9.48 -34.58 -9.18
CA LYS A 311 8.86 -34.33 -7.87
C LYS A 311 9.60 -33.15 -7.22
N GLN A 312 9.06 -31.95 -7.31
CA GLN A 312 9.57 -30.78 -6.60
C GLN A 312 9.51 -31.05 -5.09
N GLY A 313 10.64 -30.89 -4.40
CA GLY A 313 10.73 -31.12 -2.96
C GLY A 313 10.21 -29.92 -2.18
N VAL A 314 9.12 -30.08 -1.43
CA VAL A 314 8.59 -29.04 -0.53
C VAL A 314 9.02 -29.33 0.90
N PHE A 315 9.64 -28.36 1.56
CA PHE A 315 10.18 -28.46 2.91
C PHE A 315 9.57 -27.36 3.78
N ASN A 316 8.66 -27.73 4.68
CA ASN A 316 8.03 -26.80 5.60
C ASN A 316 8.85 -26.68 6.89
N VAL A 317 9.17 -25.46 7.35
CA VAL A 317 9.94 -25.25 8.59
C VAL A 317 9.30 -25.89 9.82
N ASP A 318 7.97 -26.07 9.84
CA ASP A 318 7.24 -26.75 10.90
C ASP A 318 7.67 -28.23 11.02
N ASP A 319 7.95 -28.90 9.90
CA ASP A 319 8.40 -30.30 9.87
C ASP A 319 9.81 -30.49 10.45
N PHE A 320 10.56 -29.39 10.62
CA PHE A 320 11.88 -29.35 11.24
C PHE A 320 11.86 -28.88 12.69
N GLY A 321 10.66 -28.72 13.26
CA GLY A 321 10.44 -28.47 14.68
C GLY A 321 10.23 -27.00 15.05
N ALA A 322 9.85 -26.14 14.10
CA ALA A 322 9.47 -24.76 14.40
C ALA A 322 8.16 -24.74 15.20
N LYS A 323 8.16 -24.06 16.35
CA LYS A 323 7.10 -24.15 17.36
C LYS A 323 6.11 -23.00 17.31
N ARG A 324 6.47 -21.84 16.77
CA ARG A 324 5.52 -20.74 16.46
C ARG A 324 4.87 -20.11 17.69
N ASN A 325 5.57 -20.11 18.82
CA ASN A 325 5.03 -19.71 20.13
C ASN A 325 5.89 -18.65 20.83
N GLY A 326 6.65 -17.84 20.08
CA GLY A 326 7.57 -16.84 20.62
C GLY A 326 8.88 -17.41 21.16
N ASN A 327 9.12 -18.72 21.05
CA ASN A 327 10.43 -19.32 21.33
C ASN A 327 11.31 -19.35 20.08
N ASP A 328 12.62 -19.44 20.29
CA ASP A 328 13.64 -19.50 19.24
C ASP A 328 13.46 -20.71 18.29
N ASP A 329 13.10 -20.40 17.04
CA ASP A 329 12.90 -21.34 15.94
C ASP A 329 14.15 -21.46 15.02
N THR A 330 15.26 -20.79 15.33
CA THR A 330 16.47 -20.75 14.47
C THR A 330 17.02 -22.13 14.16
N LYS A 331 16.98 -23.08 15.10
CA LYS A 331 17.42 -24.47 14.86
C LYS A 331 16.56 -25.20 13.83
N ALA A 332 15.26 -24.93 13.79
CA ALA A 332 14.35 -25.52 12.79
C ALA A 332 14.64 -24.96 11.40
N PHE A 333 14.79 -23.64 11.28
CA PHE A 333 15.17 -22.96 10.03
C PHE A 333 16.52 -23.47 9.50
N LYS A 334 17.53 -23.63 10.37
CA LYS A 334 18.85 -24.17 9.99
C LYS A 334 18.76 -25.59 9.46
N LYS A 335 17.95 -26.46 10.08
CA LYS A 335 17.75 -27.84 9.62
C LYS A 335 17.01 -27.89 8.28
N ALA A 336 15.95 -27.09 8.14
CA ALA A 336 15.17 -26.98 6.91
C ALA A 336 16.03 -26.48 5.75
N TRP A 337 16.85 -25.43 5.99
CA TRP A 337 17.80 -24.92 5.01
C TRP A 337 18.82 -25.96 4.57
N LYS A 338 19.45 -26.66 5.52
CA LYS A 338 20.42 -27.72 5.20
C LYS A 338 19.79 -28.78 4.30
N LYS A 339 18.52 -29.13 4.55
CA LYS A 339 17.82 -30.13 3.75
C LYS A 339 17.51 -29.59 2.34
N VAL A 340 16.89 -28.42 2.23
CA VAL A 340 16.50 -27.84 0.93
C VAL A 340 17.72 -27.57 0.05
N CYS A 341 18.80 -27.00 0.61
CA CYS A 341 20.02 -26.67 -0.12
C CYS A 341 20.79 -27.92 -0.62
N SER A 342 20.57 -29.07 0.03
CA SER A 342 21.15 -30.36 -0.37
C SER A 342 20.32 -31.13 -1.41
N SER A 343 19.16 -30.60 -1.82
CA SER A 343 18.28 -31.23 -2.81
C SER A 343 18.90 -31.23 -4.20
N ASN A 344 18.87 -32.39 -4.88
CA ASN A 344 19.33 -32.48 -6.27
C ASN A 344 18.30 -31.94 -7.26
N ASP A 345 17.03 -31.88 -6.86
CA ASP A 345 15.91 -31.35 -7.66
C ASP A 345 15.47 -29.97 -7.13
N PRO A 346 14.93 -29.08 -7.99
CA PRO A 346 14.38 -27.81 -7.56
C PRO A 346 13.44 -27.95 -6.35
N ALA A 347 13.64 -27.09 -5.36
CA ALA A 347 13.03 -27.27 -4.04
C ALA A 347 12.50 -25.98 -3.43
N PHE A 348 11.45 -26.14 -2.63
CA PHE A 348 10.75 -25.07 -1.94
C PHE A 348 10.99 -25.16 -0.44
N LEU A 349 11.42 -24.07 0.18
CA LEU A 349 11.41 -23.88 1.63
C LEU A 349 10.19 -23.03 1.99
N VAL A 350 9.24 -23.60 2.74
CA VAL A 350 7.99 -22.91 3.08
C VAL A 350 8.03 -22.45 4.54
N VAL A 351 7.76 -21.17 4.76
CA VAL A 351 7.47 -20.55 6.06
C VAL A 351 5.97 -20.22 6.10
N PRO A 352 5.14 -21.06 6.73
CA PRO A 352 3.68 -20.90 6.78
C PRO A 352 3.22 -19.56 7.35
N GLN A 353 1.95 -19.20 7.13
CA GLN A 353 1.33 -17.94 7.61
C GLN A 353 1.15 -17.91 9.14
N LYS A 354 2.26 -17.79 9.87
CA LYS A 354 2.38 -17.80 11.35
C LYS A 354 3.58 -16.94 11.77
N ASN A 355 3.79 -16.76 13.08
CA ASN A 355 4.90 -15.96 13.60
C ASN A 355 6.03 -16.87 14.11
N TYR A 356 7.26 -16.62 13.65
CA TYR A 356 8.45 -17.39 13.97
C TYR A 356 9.53 -16.46 14.53
N LEU A 357 9.95 -16.68 15.77
CA LEU A 357 11.08 -15.95 16.34
C LEU A 357 12.37 -16.61 15.85
N VAL A 358 13.18 -15.86 15.12
CA VAL A 358 14.45 -16.35 14.57
C VAL A 358 15.56 -15.43 15.07
N LYS A 359 16.51 -15.98 15.81
CA LYS A 359 17.80 -15.35 16.14
C LYS A 359 18.72 -15.28 14.90
N PRO A 360 19.81 -14.48 14.92
CA PRO A 360 20.75 -14.39 13.80
C PRO A 360 21.10 -15.74 13.17
N ILE A 361 20.91 -15.81 11.85
CA ILE A 361 21.09 -17.03 11.07
C ILE A 361 21.65 -16.71 9.68
N LYS A 362 22.52 -17.61 9.23
CA LYS A 362 23.08 -17.60 7.89
C LYS A 362 22.62 -18.85 7.12
N PHE A 363 22.08 -18.61 5.94
CA PHE A 363 21.64 -19.58 4.95
C PHE A 363 22.72 -19.69 3.87
N GLU A 364 23.67 -20.60 4.09
CA GLU A 364 24.89 -20.75 3.27
C GLU A 364 24.67 -21.69 2.07
N GLY A 365 25.18 -21.27 0.92
CA GLY A 365 25.41 -22.11 -0.26
C GLY A 365 26.85 -22.63 -0.38
N PRO A 366 27.25 -23.20 -1.52
CA PRO A 366 26.42 -23.40 -2.72
C PRO A 366 25.35 -24.47 -2.51
N CYS A 367 24.16 -24.24 -3.08
CA CYS A 367 23.08 -25.23 -3.09
C CYS A 367 23.12 -26.05 -4.38
N LYS A 368 22.67 -27.30 -4.31
CA LYS A 368 22.79 -28.26 -5.43
C LYS A 368 21.80 -28.02 -6.57
N SER A 369 20.73 -27.28 -6.32
CA SER A 369 19.65 -27.00 -7.26
C SER A 369 19.02 -25.63 -6.99
N ASN A 370 18.15 -25.20 -7.90
CA ASN A 370 17.41 -23.96 -7.78
C ASN A 370 16.48 -24.00 -6.57
N LEU A 371 16.47 -22.91 -5.80
CA LEU A 371 15.70 -22.83 -4.57
C LEU A 371 14.65 -21.73 -4.65
N THR A 372 13.47 -22.02 -4.12
CA THR A 372 12.45 -21.00 -3.83
C THR A 372 12.13 -21.01 -2.34
N ILE A 373 12.17 -19.85 -1.70
CA ILE A 373 11.72 -19.67 -0.32
C ILE A 373 10.39 -18.95 -0.37
N GLN A 374 9.37 -19.57 0.21
CA GLN A 374 8.01 -19.05 0.29
C GLN A 374 7.69 -18.65 1.72
N ILE A 375 7.86 -17.37 2.02
CA ILE A 375 7.55 -16.72 3.28
C ILE A 375 6.12 -16.22 3.24
N HIS A 376 5.19 -16.97 3.83
CA HIS A 376 3.79 -16.56 4.00
C HIS A 376 3.52 -15.94 5.38
N GLY A 377 4.32 -16.31 6.38
CA GLY A 377 4.20 -15.82 7.75
C GLY A 377 5.07 -14.61 8.07
N THR A 378 5.21 -14.37 9.36
CA THR A 378 6.13 -13.39 9.93
C THR A 378 7.36 -14.11 10.46
N ILE A 379 8.54 -13.74 9.97
CA ILE A 379 9.81 -14.03 10.64
C ILE A 379 10.12 -12.80 11.48
N GLU A 380 10.30 -12.98 12.78
CA GLU A 380 10.51 -11.91 13.75
C GLU A 380 11.86 -12.05 14.43
N ALA A 381 12.56 -10.92 14.59
CA ALA A 381 13.87 -10.87 15.21
C ALA A 381 13.76 -10.88 16.74
N SER A 382 14.75 -11.50 17.40
CA SER A 382 14.94 -11.33 18.86
C SER A 382 15.18 -9.86 19.19
N ASP A 383 14.56 -9.35 20.26
CA ASP A 383 14.83 -8.02 20.81
C ASP A 383 15.97 -8.03 21.85
N ASP A 384 16.49 -9.21 22.21
CA ASP A 384 17.65 -9.34 23.07
C ASP A 384 18.93 -9.03 22.28
N ARG A 385 19.52 -7.87 22.55
CA ARG A 385 20.77 -7.42 21.91
C ARG A 385 21.94 -8.39 22.12
N SER A 386 21.91 -9.24 23.15
CA SER A 386 22.95 -10.23 23.42
C SER A 386 22.91 -11.43 22.46
N ASP A 387 21.81 -11.62 21.73
CA ASP A 387 21.71 -12.65 20.68
C ASP A 387 22.54 -12.31 19.42
N TYR A 388 23.03 -11.08 19.32
CA TYR A 388 23.68 -10.53 18.13
C TYR A 388 25.18 -10.33 18.37
N ASN A 389 25.99 -11.16 17.72
CA ASN A 389 27.44 -11.05 17.72
C ASN A 389 27.99 -10.28 16.51
N ASP A 390 27.13 -9.93 15.57
CA ASP A 390 27.47 -9.29 14.29
C ASP A 390 26.35 -8.32 13.87
N ARG A 391 26.58 -7.57 12.79
CA ARG A 391 25.69 -6.55 12.23
C ARG A 391 24.66 -7.13 11.26
N HIS A 392 24.35 -8.41 11.36
CA HIS A 392 23.43 -9.08 10.46
C HIS A 392 22.46 -9.99 11.23
N TRP A 393 21.21 -10.01 10.77
CA TRP A 393 20.19 -10.91 11.28
C TRP A 393 19.95 -12.10 10.34
N LEU A 394 19.26 -11.91 9.21
CA LEU A 394 19.04 -12.96 8.21
C LEU A 394 20.02 -12.77 7.05
N VAL A 395 20.90 -13.74 6.83
CA VAL A 395 21.89 -13.67 5.74
C VAL A 395 21.73 -14.84 4.78
N PHE A 396 21.57 -14.58 3.49
CA PHE A 396 21.74 -15.55 2.42
C PHE A 396 23.12 -15.35 1.80
N GLU A 397 23.98 -16.36 1.89
CA GLU A 397 25.38 -16.23 1.49
C GLU A 397 25.78 -17.24 0.43
N SER A 398 26.38 -16.75 -0.66
CA SER A 398 26.93 -17.58 -1.75
C SER A 398 25.90 -18.52 -2.38
N VAL A 399 24.64 -18.08 -2.50
CA VAL A 399 23.54 -18.85 -3.10
C VAL A 399 23.33 -18.42 -4.55
N LYS A 400 23.21 -19.39 -5.45
CA LYS A 400 22.89 -19.18 -6.87
C LYS A 400 21.48 -19.69 -7.18
N ASP A 401 20.79 -19.03 -8.11
CA ASP A 401 19.46 -19.44 -8.61
C ASP A 401 18.41 -19.50 -7.48
N LEU A 402 18.34 -18.41 -6.69
CA LEU A 402 17.48 -18.27 -5.52
C LEU A 402 16.29 -17.34 -5.81
N VAL A 403 15.09 -17.78 -5.44
CA VAL A 403 13.88 -16.96 -5.35
C VAL A 403 13.44 -16.84 -3.90
N VAL A 404 13.16 -15.64 -3.42
CA VAL A 404 12.56 -15.37 -2.10
C VAL A 404 11.27 -14.59 -2.30
N GLU A 405 10.14 -15.19 -1.90
CA GLU A 405 8.80 -14.66 -2.14
C GLU A 405 7.80 -15.10 -1.08
N GLY A 406 6.51 -14.79 -1.24
CA GLY A 406 5.42 -15.44 -0.48
C GLY A 406 4.41 -14.51 0.18
N GLY A 407 4.58 -13.19 0.09
CA GLY A 407 3.65 -12.18 0.65
C GLY A 407 3.81 -11.90 2.14
N GLY A 408 4.66 -12.67 2.83
CA GLY A 408 4.90 -12.58 4.27
C GLY A 408 5.77 -11.42 4.70
N THR A 409 6.07 -11.39 6.01
CA THR A 409 6.75 -10.28 6.69
C THR A 409 8.07 -10.71 7.31
N ILE A 410 9.09 -9.87 7.16
CA ILE A 410 10.34 -9.92 7.94
C ILE A 410 10.30 -8.72 8.88
N ASN A 411 10.16 -8.97 10.18
CA ASN A 411 10.05 -7.96 11.22
C ASN A 411 11.35 -7.90 12.05
N GLY A 412 12.13 -6.83 11.89
CA GLY A 412 13.40 -6.64 12.59
C GLY A 412 13.27 -6.22 14.05
N ASN A 413 12.07 -5.87 14.55
CA ASN A 413 11.85 -5.52 15.95
C ASN A 413 12.86 -4.45 16.50
N GLY A 414 13.12 -3.42 15.68
CA GLY A 414 14.27 -2.51 15.83
C GLY A 414 14.22 -1.51 16.99
N ASN A 415 13.08 -1.35 17.67
CA ASN A 415 12.85 -0.33 18.70
C ASN A 415 13.93 -0.32 19.79
N THR A 416 14.38 -1.49 20.23
CA THR A 416 15.45 -1.61 21.24
C THR A 416 16.76 -1.00 20.73
N TRP A 417 17.13 -1.22 19.46
CA TRP A 417 18.35 -0.65 18.88
C TRP A 417 18.24 0.87 18.70
N TRP A 418 17.09 1.36 18.23
CA TRP A 418 16.89 2.79 18.03
C TRP A 418 17.04 3.57 19.34
N LYS A 419 16.43 3.11 20.43
CA LYS A 419 16.59 3.71 21.77
C LYS A 419 18.03 3.72 22.28
N HIS A 420 18.86 2.79 21.82
CA HIS A 420 20.26 2.67 22.18
C HIS A 420 21.23 3.29 21.15
N SER A 421 20.72 3.97 20.13
CA SER A 421 21.54 4.64 19.11
C SER A 421 22.06 5.99 19.61
N CYS A 422 23.32 6.29 19.31
CA CYS A 422 23.90 7.60 19.58
C CYS A 422 23.25 8.74 18.77
N LYS A 423 22.53 8.40 17.69
CA LYS A 423 21.79 9.36 16.85
C LYS A 423 20.53 9.88 17.56
N ILE A 424 19.93 9.06 18.43
CA ILE A 424 18.81 9.45 19.30
C ILE A 424 19.34 9.99 20.63
N ASN A 425 20.25 9.26 21.29
CA ASN A 425 20.85 9.69 22.55
C ASN A 425 22.36 9.91 22.40
N LYS A 426 22.77 11.18 22.24
CA LYS A 426 24.17 11.60 22.06
C LYS A 426 25.11 11.24 23.21
N SER A 427 24.59 10.83 24.38
CA SER A 427 25.42 10.34 25.50
C SER A 427 25.88 8.88 25.33
N LEU A 428 25.30 8.14 24.39
CA LEU A 428 25.65 6.74 24.12
C LEU A 428 26.78 6.64 23.09
N PRO A 429 27.62 5.59 23.17
CA PRO A 429 28.58 5.31 22.10
C PRO A 429 27.86 4.99 20.79
N CYS A 430 28.37 5.51 19.67
CA CYS A 430 27.88 5.13 18.36
C CYS A 430 28.28 3.69 18.06
N LYS A 431 27.29 2.80 18.12
CA LYS A 431 27.42 1.38 17.78
C LYS A 431 26.47 1.06 16.65
N GLU A 432 26.94 0.22 15.74
CA GLU A 432 26.13 -0.26 14.63
C GLU A 432 25.11 -1.30 15.13
N ALA A 433 24.09 -1.55 14.32
CA ALA A 433 22.98 -2.42 14.63
C ALA A 433 22.74 -3.42 13.48
N PRO A 434 22.05 -4.54 13.73
CA PRO A 434 21.83 -5.55 12.71
C PRO A 434 21.07 -5.03 11.48
N THR A 435 21.51 -5.46 10.29
CA THR A 435 20.70 -5.41 9.07
C THR A 435 19.72 -6.57 9.08
N ALA A 436 18.44 -6.32 8.79
CA ALA A 436 17.41 -7.35 8.88
C ALA A 436 17.58 -8.46 7.84
N LEU A 437 17.69 -8.10 6.55
CA LEU A 437 17.85 -9.05 5.45
C LEU A 437 19.07 -8.71 4.59
N THR A 438 20.03 -9.63 4.51
CA THR A 438 21.25 -9.47 3.72
C THR A 438 21.39 -10.59 2.69
N PHE A 439 21.59 -10.23 1.43
CA PHE A 439 22.05 -11.13 0.39
C PHE A 439 23.52 -10.83 0.10
N GLN A 440 24.37 -11.83 0.27
CA GLN A 440 25.81 -11.70 0.19
C GLN A 440 26.35 -12.68 -0.85
N ARG A 441 27.03 -12.16 -1.89
CA ARG A 441 27.62 -12.98 -2.95
C ARG A 441 26.62 -13.92 -3.65
N CYS A 442 25.37 -13.49 -3.79
CA CYS A 442 24.34 -14.23 -4.51
C CYS A 442 24.38 -13.94 -6.01
N GLU A 443 24.07 -14.94 -6.84
CA GLU A 443 23.96 -14.80 -8.29
C GLU A 443 22.60 -15.31 -8.80
N ASN A 444 21.99 -14.60 -9.76
CA ASN A 444 20.67 -14.91 -10.29
C ASN A 444 19.61 -15.00 -9.18
N LEU A 445 19.46 -13.88 -8.48
CA LEU A 445 18.62 -13.73 -7.30
C LEU A 445 17.32 -13.00 -7.65
N VAL A 446 16.19 -13.53 -7.20
CA VAL A 446 14.89 -12.86 -7.24
C VAL A 446 14.35 -12.69 -5.82
N VAL A 447 13.99 -11.47 -5.44
CA VAL A 447 13.33 -11.15 -4.18
C VAL A 447 12.05 -10.39 -4.50
N ARG A 448 10.88 -10.94 -4.17
CA ARG A 448 9.62 -10.30 -4.56
C ARG A 448 8.46 -10.52 -3.61
N ASN A 449 7.51 -9.60 -3.61
CA ASN A 449 6.25 -9.73 -2.85
C ASN A 449 6.52 -10.00 -1.36
N LEU A 450 7.26 -9.13 -0.69
CA LEU A 450 7.57 -9.24 0.74
C LEU A 450 7.37 -7.91 1.44
N THR A 451 7.03 -7.97 2.72
CA THR A 451 7.13 -6.83 3.64
C THR A 451 8.38 -6.98 4.49
N VAL A 452 9.25 -5.97 4.51
CA VAL A 452 10.40 -5.89 5.43
C VAL A 452 10.17 -4.67 6.30
N LYS A 453 10.08 -4.85 7.62
CA LYS A 453 9.75 -3.75 8.51
C LYS A 453 10.61 -3.71 9.76
N ASP A 454 10.72 -2.50 10.30
CA ASP A 454 11.26 -2.21 11.61
C ASP A 454 12.65 -2.85 11.85
N SER A 455 13.52 -2.83 10.83
CA SER A 455 14.90 -3.27 10.99
C SER A 455 15.64 -2.48 12.07
N GLN A 456 16.56 -3.16 12.75
CA GLN A 456 17.42 -2.58 13.77
C GLN A 456 18.32 -1.47 13.21
N GLN A 457 18.78 -1.63 11.96
CA GLN A 457 19.47 -0.63 11.15
C GLN A 457 18.93 -0.74 9.70
N ILE A 458 19.72 -1.18 8.73
CA ILE A 458 19.32 -1.30 7.32
C ILE A 458 18.28 -2.41 7.13
N GLN A 459 17.27 -2.18 6.30
CA GLN A 459 16.19 -3.15 6.06
C GLN A 459 16.65 -4.29 5.13
N VAL A 460 17.11 -3.95 3.92
CA VAL A 460 17.56 -4.92 2.91
C VAL A 460 18.91 -4.53 2.34
N THR A 461 19.88 -5.45 2.34
CA THR A 461 21.20 -5.25 1.74
C THR A 461 21.48 -6.27 0.64
N PHE A 462 21.91 -5.78 -0.52
CA PHE A 462 22.53 -6.58 -1.58
C PHE A 462 24.02 -6.24 -1.62
N ASN A 463 24.84 -7.20 -1.16
CA ASN A 463 26.29 -7.05 -1.08
C ASN A 463 26.98 -8.04 -2.02
N ASN A 464 27.78 -7.51 -2.95
CA ASN A 464 28.59 -8.31 -3.86
C ASN A 464 27.77 -9.32 -4.69
N CYS A 465 26.53 -8.97 -5.04
CA CYS A 465 25.61 -9.82 -5.79
C CYS A 465 25.71 -9.57 -7.31
N LYS A 466 25.18 -10.49 -8.11
CA LYS A 466 25.12 -10.37 -9.57
C LYS A 466 23.79 -10.85 -10.14
N LYS A 467 23.21 -10.13 -11.11
CA LYS A 467 21.91 -10.45 -11.72
C LYS A 467 20.80 -10.57 -10.66
N VAL A 468 20.41 -9.43 -10.11
CA VAL A 468 19.42 -9.34 -9.04
C VAL A 468 18.13 -8.71 -9.56
N LYS A 469 16.98 -9.27 -9.18
CA LYS A 469 15.66 -8.65 -9.36
C LYS A 469 14.97 -8.53 -8.01
N ALA A 470 14.73 -7.30 -7.56
CA ALA A 470 13.98 -6.99 -6.36
C ALA A 470 12.68 -6.28 -6.75
N SER A 471 11.51 -6.84 -6.48
CA SER A 471 10.25 -6.20 -6.90
C SER A 471 9.07 -6.37 -5.96
N ASN A 472 8.12 -5.42 -6.01
CA ASN A 472 6.91 -5.45 -5.16
C ASN A 472 7.25 -5.60 -3.66
N LEU A 473 8.26 -4.87 -3.20
CA LEU A 473 8.65 -4.85 -1.79
C LEU A 473 7.96 -3.69 -1.07
N THR A 474 7.44 -3.96 0.12
CA THR A 474 7.01 -2.92 1.07
C THR A 474 8.06 -2.86 2.19
N VAL A 475 8.79 -1.75 2.27
CA VAL A 475 9.87 -1.56 3.24
C VAL A 475 9.53 -0.42 4.18
N THR A 476 9.39 -0.70 5.48
CA THR A 476 8.85 0.31 6.42
C THR A 476 9.62 0.40 7.75
N ALA A 477 9.78 1.61 8.25
CA ALA A 477 10.17 1.92 9.62
C ALA A 477 9.68 3.35 9.97
N PRO A 478 9.64 3.72 11.26
CA PRO A 478 9.33 5.09 11.66
C PRO A 478 10.26 6.11 10.98
N GLY A 479 9.73 7.28 10.60
CA GLY A 479 10.55 8.32 9.93
C GLY A 479 11.66 8.92 10.80
N ASP A 480 11.64 8.67 12.10
CA ASP A 480 12.66 9.07 13.08
C ASP A 480 13.58 7.92 13.52
N SER A 481 13.45 6.72 12.95
CA SER A 481 14.35 5.61 13.27
C SER A 481 15.74 5.82 12.64
N PRO A 482 16.83 5.72 13.42
CA PRO A 482 18.15 6.09 12.94
C PRO A 482 18.74 5.03 12.01
N ASN A 483 19.25 5.46 10.86
CA ASN A 483 20.01 4.63 9.91
C ASN A 483 19.25 3.40 9.41
N THR A 484 17.94 3.56 9.21
CA THR A 484 17.08 2.50 8.68
C THR A 484 16.94 2.57 7.17
N ASP A 485 18.05 2.53 6.45
CA ASP A 485 18.05 2.55 4.99
C ASP A 485 17.14 1.43 4.45
N GLY A 486 16.35 1.73 3.42
CA GLY A 486 15.39 0.80 2.82
C GLY A 486 16.11 -0.32 2.04
N ILE A 487 16.62 0.01 0.86
CA ILE A 487 17.41 -0.93 0.06
C ILE A 487 18.84 -0.40 -0.11
N HIS A 488 19.80 -1.13 0.43
CA HIS A 488 21.22 -0.84 0.32
C HIS A 488 21.89 -1.72 -0.75
N VAL A 489 22.52 -1.09 -1.74
CA VAL A 489 23.19 -1.75 -2.86
C VAL A 489 24.68 -1.43 -2.79
N THR A 490 25.51 -2.45 -2.60
CA THR A 490 26.96 -2.33 -2.48
C THR A 490 27.66 -3.45 -3.24
N HIS A 491 28.75 -3.13 -3.95
CA HIS A 491 29.54 -4.09 -4.75
C HIS A 491 28.72 -4.94 -5.75
N THR A 492 27.50 -4.51 -6.11
CA THR A 492 26.52 -5.35 -6.80
C THR A 492 26.40 -4.95 -8.26
N GLN A 493 26.32 -5.95 -9.14
CA GLN A 493 26.27 -5.76 -10.60
C GLN A 493 24.96 -6.30 -11.19
N ASP A 494 24.39 -5.58 -12.15
CA ASP A 494 23.18 -5.98 -12.88
C ASP A 494 21.98 -6.19 -11.92
N ILE A 495 21.56 -5.13 -11.23
CA ILE A 495 20.42 -5.16 -10.32
C ILE A 495 19.26 -4.32 -10.85
N GLU A 496 18.06 -4.88 -10.80
CA GLU A 496 16.79 -4.22 -11.10
C GLU A 496 15.92 -4.20 -9.84
N ILE A 497 15.53 -3.00 -9.40
CA ILE A 497 14.62 -2.73 -8.29
C ILE A 497 13.35 -2.12 -8.87
N SER A 498 12.18 -2.73 -8.67
CA SER A 498 10.94 -2.19 -9.26
C SER A 498 9.68 -2.33 -8.43
N ASN A 499 8.78 -1.35 -8.57
CA ASN A 499 7.44 -1.37 -7.94
C ASN A 499 7.51 -1.50 -6.40
N CYS A 500 8.43 -0.78 -5.76
CA CYS A 500 8.60 -0.82 -4.30
C CYS A 500 8.02 0.41 -3.62
N VAL A 501 7.49 0.22 -2.41
CA VAL A 501 7.06 1.30 -1.51
C VAL A 501 7.97 1.28 -0.30
N ILE A 502 8.69 2.37 -0.05
CA ILE A 502 9.74 2.45 0.96
C ILE A 502 9.55 3.73 1.78
N GLY A 503 9.31 3.57 3.08
CA GLY A 503 9.21 4.66 4.03
C GLY A 503 9.99 4.34 5.30
N THR A 504 11.07 5.06 5.57
CA THR A 504 11.98 4.77 6.69
C THR A 504 12.56 6.06 7.27
N GLY A 505 13.44 5.96 8.28
CA GLY A 505 14.16 7.12 8.81
C GLY A 505 15.49 7.46 8.14
N ASP A 506 15.87 6.79 7.04
CA ASP A 506 17.09 7.10 6.28
C ASP A 506 16.89 6.91 4.76
N ASP A 507 17.94 6.63 3.99
CA ASP A 507 17.87 6.52 2.53
C ASP A 507 16.83 5.47 2.07
N CYS A 508 15.97 5.85 1.12
CA CYS A 508 15.00 4.97 0.47
C CYS A 508 15.73 3.86 -0.30
N ILE A 509 16.67 4.27 -1.15
CA ILE A 509 17.65 3.39 -1.79
C ILE A 509 19.01 4.07 -1.68
N SER A 510 20.00 3.36 -1.15
CA SER A 510 21.40 3.82 -1.10
C SER A 510 22.26 2.96 -2.02
N ILE A 511 22.93 3.59 -2.99
CA ILE A 511 23.80 2.93 -3.97
C ILE A 511 25.23 3.37 -3.69
N VAL A 512 26.08 2.45 -3.23
CA VAL A 512 27.44 2.76 -2.79
C VAL A 512 28.49 2.04 -3.64
N SER A 513 29.77 2.27 -3.30
CA SER A 513 30.94 1.84 -4.05
C SER A 513 30.89 0.37 -4.50
N GLY A 514 31.46 0.11 -5.68
CA GLY A 514 31.52 -1.19 -6.34
C GLY A 514 30.23 -1.56 -7.08
N SER A 515 29.20 -0.71 -7.07
CA SER A 515 27.92 -0.98 -7.72
C SER A 515 27.90 -0.50 -9.17
N ARG A 516 27.39 -1.35 -10.07
CA ARG A 516 27.32 -1.05 -11.52
C ARG A 516 26.04 -1.60 -12.15
N ASN A 517 25.51 -0.89 -13.15
CA ASN A 517 24.32 -1.28 -13.90
C ASN A 517 23.11 -1.47 -12.96
N VAL A 518 22.80 -0.41 -12.21
CA VAL A 518 21.72 -0.37 -11.22
C VAL A 518 20.50 0.29 -11.85
N ARG A 519 19.37 -0.42 -11.93
CA ARG A 519 18.09 0.12 -12.38
C ARG A 519 17.10 0.17 -11.23
N ALA A 520 16.53 1.34 -10.95
CA ALA A 520 15.43 1.50 -10.02
C ALA A 520 14.23 2.13 -10.75
N ARG A 521 13.07 1.49 -10.71
CA ARG A 521 11.90 1.89 -11.50
C ARG A 521 10.60 1.83 -10.71
N ASP A 522 9.73 2.82 -10.86
CA ASP A 522 8.41 2.84 -10.18
C ASP A 522 8.57 2.70 -8.64
N ILE A 523 9.40 3.55 -8.04
CA ILE A 523 9.68 3.54 -6.60
C ILE A 523 8.90 4.65 -5.91
N THR A 524 8.18 4.32 -4.85
CA THR A 524 7.57 5.32 -3.95
C THR A 524 8.40 5.43 -2.69
N CYS A 525 9.00 6.60 -2.45
CA CYS A 525 9.82 6.90 -1.30
C CYS A 525 9.09 7.91 -0.39
N GLY A 526 9.06 7.67 0.92
CA GLY A 526 8.57 8.67 1.87
C GLY A 526 7.84 8.08 3.07
N PRO A 527 8.18 8.51 4.31
CA PRO A 527 9.26 9.45 4.67
C PRO A 527 10.66 8.84 4.48
N GLY A 528 11.73 9.62 4.66
CA GLY A 528 13.13 9.17 4.58
C GLY A 528 14.07 10.17 3.90
N HIS A 529 15.27 9.75 3.52
CA HIS A 529 16.33 10.60 2.95
C HIS A 529 16.40 10.64 1.42
N GLY A 530 15.48 9.95 0.73
CA GLY A 530 15.44 9.90 -0.73
C GLY A 530 16.31 8.79 -1.34
N ILE A 531 16.58 8.86 -2.64
CA ILE A 531 17.46 7.92 -3.34
C ILE A 531 18.85 8.55 -3.42
N SER A 532 19.82 7.90 -2.78
CA SER A 532 21.18 8.43 -2.63
C SER A 532 22.21 7.55 -3.33
N ILE A 533 23.11 8.18 -4.08
CA ILE A 533 24.38 7.60 -4.50
C ILE A 533 25.44 8.04 -3.49
N GLY A 534 26.03 7.07 -2.80
CA GLY A 534 27.04 7.28 -1.76
C GLY A 534 26.53 7.04 -0.33
N SER A 535 27.30 7.44 0.70
CA SER A 535 28.48 8.28 0.58
C SER A 535 29.66 7.55 -0.09
N LEU A 536 30.36 8.23 -1.00
CA LEU A 536 31.52 7.69 -1.72
C LEU A 536 32.82 8.31 -1.24
N GLY A 537 33.89 7.52 -1.16
CA GLY A 537 35.24 7.99 -0.87
C GLY A 537 35.52 8.32 0.60
N SER A 538 34.77 7.73 1.54
CA SER A 538 35.00 7.90 2.97
C SER A 538 36.42 7.53 3.36
N GLU A 539 37.00 8.25 4.33
CA GLU A 539 38.37 7.98 4.82
C GLU A 539 39.44 8.04 3.72
N ASN A 540 39.26 8.95 2.76
CA ASN A 540 40.13 9.13 1.58
C ASN A 540 40.23 7.86 0.71
N SER A 541 39.20 7.01 0.74
CA SER A 541 39.17 5.80 -0.06
C SER A 541 38.87 6.09 -1.53
N GLU A 542 39.26 5.16 -2.39
CA GLU A 542 38.77 5.13 -3.77
C GLU A 542 37.35 4.55 -3.80
N ALA A 543 36.45 5.13 -4.62
CA ALA A 543 35.09 4.67 -4.77
C ALA A 543 34.59 4.77 -6.21
N HIS A 544 33.84 3.74 -6.65
CA HIS A 544 33.34 3.65 -8.02
C HIS A 544 31.86 3.28 -8.06
N VAL A 545 31.05 4.08 -8.73
CA VAL A 545 29.67 3.78 -9.08
C VAL A 545 29.43 4.17 -10.53
N SER A 546 28.82 3.29 -11.33
CA SER A 546 28.50 3.63 -12.71
C SER A 546 27.24 2.97 -13.25
N ASP A 547 26.71 3.53 -14.34
CA ASP A 547 25.56 2.99 -15.07
C ASP A 547 24.31 2.88 -14.17
N VAL A 548 23.90 4.00 -13.55
CA VAL A 548 22.73 4.05 -12.66
C VAL A 548 21.55 4.68 -13.40
N PHE A 549 20.39 4.02 -13.40
CA PHE A 549 19.17 4.57 -13.97
C PHE A 549 17.99 4.47 -13.01
N VAL A 550 17.53 5.61 -12.54
CA VAL A 550 16.33 5.75 -11.70
C VAL A 550 15.23 6.36 -12.55
N SER A 551 14.07 5.69 -12.63
CA SER A 551 12.93 6.18 -13.43
C SER A 551 11.58 6.03 -12.73
N LYS A 552 10.64 6.96 -13.01
CA LYS A 552 9.26 6.90 -12.49
C LYS A 552 9.20 6.84 -10.96
N ALA A 553 10.13 7.51 -10.28
CA ALA A 553 10.16 7.56 -8.83
C ALA A 553 9.26 8.69 -8.31
N LYS A 554 8.64 8.45 -7.14
CA LYS A 554 7.82 9.42 -6.43
C LYS A 554 8.34 9.62 -5.03
N PHE A 555 8.50 10.88 -4.62
CA PHE A 555 9.02 11.26 -3.31
C PHE A 555 7.97 12.03 -2.52
N PHE A 556 7.70 11.62 -1.28
CA PHE A 556 6.73 12.24 -0.40
C PHE A 556 7.38 12.61 0.93
N GLU A 557 7.42 13.89 1.24
CA GLU A 557 7.89 14.42 2.55
C GLU A 557 9.29 13.89 2.96
N THR A 558 10.15 13.57 1.98
CA THR A 558 11.53 13.13 2.22
C THR A 558 12.46 14.32 2.47
N THR A 559 13.56 14.09 3.18
CA THR A 559 14.58 15.14 3.39
C THR A 559 15.35 15.45 2.11
N ASN A 560 15.48 14.49 1.19
CA ASN A 560 16.02 14.72 -0.15
C ASN A 560 15.22 13.94 -1.20
N GLY A 561 15.31 14.35 -2.46
CA GLY A 561 14.78 13.57 -3.59
C GLY A 561 15.85 12.64 -4.12
N VAL A 562 16.58 13.10 -5.13
CA VAL A 562 17.75 12.40 -5.69
C VAL A 562 19.02 13.08 -5.24
N ARG A 563 19.96 12.31 -4.68
CA ARG A 563 21.15 12.83 -4.01
C ARG A 563 22.41 12.08 -4.46
N ILE A 564 23.50 12.81 -4.70
CA ILE A 564 24.85 12.26 -4.82
C ILE A 564 25.67 12.85 -3.68
N LYS A 565 26.29 12.01 -2.84
CA LYS A 565 27.11 12.43 -1.69
C LYS A 565 28.51 11.80 -1.77
N THR A 566 29.55 12.62 -1.79
CA THR A 566 30.95 12.16 -1.79
C THR A 566 31.76 12.90 -0.73
N TRP A 567 32.70 12.20 -0.10
CA TRP A 567 33.58 12.78 0.92
C TRP A 567 34.72 13.56 0.27
N GLN A 568 35.09 14.69 0.86
CA GLN A 568 36.35 15.36 0.56
C GLN A 568 37.53 14.44 0.87
N GLY A 569 38.55 14.47 0.01
CA GLY A 569 39.74 13.63 0.11
C GLY A 569 39.58 12.24 -0.51
N GLY A 570 38.35 11.83 -0.84
CA GLY A 570 38.08 10.60 -1.59
C GLY A 570 38.58 10.66 -3.03
N SER A 571 38.62 9.52 -3.71
CA SER A 571 39.02 9.42 -5.12
C SER A 571 38.15 8.41 -5.89
N GLY A 572 38.31 8.32 -7.21
CA GLY A 572 37.52 7.44 -8.07
C GLY A 572 36.40 8.20 -8.81
N THR A 573 35.32 7.52 -9.20
CA THR A 573 34.31 8.08 -10.11
C THR A 573 32.86 7.68 -9.75
N ALA A 574 31.93 8.63 -9.87
CA ALA A 574 30.50 8.39 -9.98
C ALA A 574 30.02 8.87 -11.36
N SER A 575 29.70 7.96 -12.29
CA SER A 575 29.44 8.32 -13.69
C SER A 575 28.29 7.61 -14.37
N ASN A 576 27.78 8.23 -15.44
CA ASN A 576 26.68 7.71 -16.26
C ASN A 576 25.44 7.41 -15.39
N ILE A 577 24.92 8.47 -14.78
CA ILE A 577 23.80 8.41 -13.85
C ILE A 577 22.61 9.14 -14.47
N ARG A 578 21.44 8.52 -14.49
CA ARG A 578 20.22 9.13 -15.04
C ARG A 578 19.09 9.05 -14.03
N PHE A 579 18.47 10.20 -13.75
CA PHE A 579 17.26 10.36 -12.97
C PHE A 579 16.17 10.87 -13.91
N GLN A 580 15.12 10.07 -14.17
CA GLN A 580 14.13 10.37 -15.20
C GLN A 580 12.68 10.20 -14.71
N ASP A 581 11.76 11.05 -15.16
CA ASP A 581 10.32 10.92 -14.90
C ASP A 581 10.03 10.91 -13.39
N ILE A 582 10.53 11.90 -12.65
CA ILE A 582 10.44 11.92 -11.17
C ILE A 582 9.39 12.93 -10.71
N GLU A 583 8.56 12.50 -9.76
CA GLU A 583 7.56 13.35 -9.09
C GLU A 583 7.97 13.60 -7.64
N MET A 584 7.96 14.85 -7.21
CA MET A 584 8.34 15.24 -5.85
C MET A 584 7.22 16.01 -5.16
N HIS A 585 6.88 15.60 -3.94
CA HIS A 585 5.82 16.21 -3.14
C HIS A 585 6.40 16.63 -1.79
N ASN A 586 6.52 17.94 -1.59
CA ASN A 586 6.97 18.54 -0.34
C ASN A 586 8.34 18.00 0.13
N VAL A 587 9.26 17.77 -0.81
CA VAL A 587 10.61 17.23 -0.54
C VAL A 587 11.52 18.35 -0.02
N HIS A 588 12.32 18.12 1.03
CA HIS A 588 13.11 19.22 1.59
C HIS A 588 14.24 19.68 0.68
N ASN A 589 15.04 18.76 0.15
CA ASN A 589 16.05 19.05 -0.86
C ASN A 589 15.88 18.14 -2.10
N PRO A 590 15.05 18.55 -3.07
CA PRO A 590 14.73 17.79 -4.27
C PRO A 590 15.93 17.17 -5.02
N ILE A 591 16.90 18.00 -5.43
CA ILE A 591 18.07 17.55 -6.20
C ILE A 591 19.34 18.05 -5.50
N ILE A 592 20.22 17.13 -5.11
CA ILE A 592 21.51 17.45 -4.48
C ILE A 592 22.68 16.71 -5.15
N ILE A 593 23.76 17.43 -5.41
CA ILE A 593 25.13 16.89 -5.42
C ILE A 593 25.90 17.58 -4.30
N ASP A 594 26.50 16.80 -3.41
CA ASP A 594 27.32 17.26 -2.29
C ASP A 594 28.65 16.51 -2.31
N GLN A 595 29.67 17.12 -2.93
CA GLN A 595 31.04 16.60 -2.90
C GLN A 595 31.82 17.05 -1.65
N ASN A 596 31.18 17.84 -0.79
CA ASN A 596 31.75 18.39 0.44
C ASN A 596 31.20 17.67 1.70
N TYR A 597 30.71 16.44 1.53
CA TYR A 597 30.03 15.69 2.57
C TYR A 597 30.95 15.43 3.78
N CYS A 598 30.46 15.76 4.98
CA CYS A 598 31.22 15.66 6.22
C CYS A 598 30.31 15.44 7.44
N ASP A 599 30.56 14.39 8.23
CA ASP A 599 29.82 14.13 9.48
C ASP A 599 30.46 14.77 10.74
N ARG A 600 31.55 15.55 10.61
CA ARG A 600 32.27 16.14 11.75
C ARG A 600 31.99 17.63 11.92
N LYS A 601 31.79 18.07 13.17
CA LYS A 601 31.46 19.46 13.57
C LYS A 601 32.52 20.54 13.25
N LYS A 602 33.65 20.20 12.64
CA LYS A 602 34.75 21.16 12.41
C LYS A 602 34.86 21.44 10.92
N ALA A 603 34.86 22.72 10.55
CA ALA A 603 35.13 23.15 9.18
C ALA A 603 36.52 22.66 8.77
N TRP A 604 36.58 21.88 7.69
CA TRP A 604 37.83 21.46 7.07
C TRP A 604 38.23 22.48 6.00
N LYS A 605 39.54 22.59 5.77
CA LYS A 605 40.05 23.23 4.55
C LYS A 605 39.76 22.29 3.39
N GLU A 606 39.38 22.87 2.26
CA GLU A 606 39.18 22.14 1.01
C GLU A 606 40.37 21.21 0.72
N GLN A 607 40.07 19.95 0.37
CA GLN A 607 41.08 18.94 0.08
C GLN A 607 41.33 18.86 -1.43
N SER A 608 42.56 18.53 -1.80
CA SER A 608 43.00 18.49 -3.21
C SER A 608 42.52 17.26 -3.99
N SER A 609 41.62 16.45 -3.43
CA SER A 609 41.11 15.23 -4.07
C SER A 609 39.63 15.04 -3.72
N ALA A 610 38.84 14.62 -4.70
CA ALA A 610 37.46 14.20 -4.52
C ALA A 610 37.11 13.08 -5.52
N VAL A 611 35.99 12.39 -5.28
CA VAL A 611 35.40 11.48 -6.27
C VAL A 611 34.90 12.31 -7.46
N GLN A 612 35.32 12.00 -8.68
CA GLN A 612 34.84 12.69 -9.88
C GLN A 612 33.37 12.34 -10.13
N VAL A 613 32.48 13.34 -10.10
CA VAL A 613 31.08 13.19 -10.51
C VAL A 613 30.97 13.65 -11.96
N LYS A 614 30.50 12.79 -12.85
CA LYS A 614 30.34 13.15 -14.27
C LYS A 614 29.20 12.45 -14.98
N ASP A 615 28.73 13.03 -16.08
CA ASP A 615 27.68 12.46 -16.94
C ASP A 615 26.41 12.13 -16.16
N VAL A 616 25.85 13.14 -15.48
CA VAL A 616 24.62 13.01 -14.68
C VAL A 616 23.46 13.72 -15.38
N PHE A 617 22.43 12.95 -15.72
CA PHE A 617 21.28 13.42 -16.49
C PHE A 617 20.02 13.44 -15.62
N TYR A 618 19.49 14.63 -15.35
CA TYR A 618 18.20 14.84 -14.68
C TYR A 618 17.16 15.20 -15.74
N GLN A 619 16.12 14.39 -15.89
CA GLN A 619 15.15 14.54 -16.98
C GLN A 619 13.71 14.41 -16.51
N ASN A 620 12.83 15.33 -16.92
CA ASN A 620 11.40 15.30 -16.61
C ASN A 620 11.16 15.12 -15.11
N ILE A 621 11.72 16.04 -14.31
CA ILE A 621 11.59 16.05 -12.85
C ILE A 621 10.70 17.21 -12.47
N LYS A 622 9.56 16.93 -11.82
CA LYS A 622 8.59 17.95 -11.44
C LYS A 622 8.12 17.78 -10.02
N GLY A 623 7.77 18.88 -9.36
CA GLY A 623 7.20 18.79 -8.02
C GLY A 623 7.43 20.00 -7.14
N THR A 624 7.31 19.77 -5.84
CA THR A 624 7.40 20.81 -4.82
C THR A 624 8.48 20.55 -3.78
N SER A 625 9.18 21.62 -3.40
CA SER A 625 10.18 21.69 -2.35
C SER A 625 9.62 22.31 -1.08
N SER A 626 9.94 21.73 0.07
CA SER A 626 9.63 22.31 1.39
C SER A 626 10.69 23.31 1.87
N SER A 627 11.91 23.29 1.32
CA SER A 627 12.99 24.25 1.60
C SER A 627 13.12 25.29 0.47
N LYS A 628 13.88 26.38 0.69
CA LYS A 628 14.07 27.44 -0.33
C LYS A 628 14.95 26.96 -1.50
N VAL A 629 15.86 26.05 -1.22
CA VAL A 629 16.84 25.54 -2.19
C VAL A 629 16.31 24.22 -2.72
N ALA A 630 15.84 24.22 -3.97
CA ALA A 630 15.32 23.01 -4.61
C ALA A 630 16.41 22.22 -5.33
N VAL A 631 17.40 22.92 -5.90
CA VAL A 631 18.55 22.33 -6.58
C VAL A 631 19.81 22.82 -5.88
N LYS A 632 20.66 21.90 -5.42
CA LYS A 632 21.96 22.22 -4.84
C LYS A 632 23.05 21.39 -5.50
N PHE A 633 23.97 22.04 -6.20
CA PHE A 633 25.20 21.41 -6.69
C PHE A 633 26.37 22.05 -5.96
N ASP A 634 26.96 21.32 -5.03
CA ASP A 634 28.07 21.75 -4.19
C ASP A 634 29.28 20.88 -4.54
N CYS A 635 29.91 21.23 -5.68
CA CYS A 635 30.99 20.46 -6.27
C CYS A 635 32.35 21.01 -5.83
N SER A 636 33.37 20.16 -5.85
CA SER A 636 34.75 20.51 -5.48
C SER A 636 35.35 21.48 -6.49
N GLU A 637 36.11 22.48 -6.04
CA GLU A 637 36.83 23.39 -6.96
C GLU A 637 37.91 22.63 -7.74
N SER A 638 38.54 21.64 -7.10
CA SER A 638 39.62 20.83 -7.70
C SER A 638 39.12 19.68 -8.57
N PHE A 639 37.86 19.26 -8.39
CA PHE A 639 37.19 18.17 -9.14
C PHE A 639 35.75 18.59 -9.44
N PRO A 640 35.56 19.61 -10.31
CA PRO A 640 34.24 20.13 -10.64
C PRO A 640 33.36 19.02 -11.23
N CYS A 641 32.06 19.14 -11.06
CA CYS A 641 31.12 18.21 -11.66
C CYS A 641 31.04 18.43 -13.18
N GLU A 642 31.22 17.38 -13.97
CA GLU A 642 31.32 17.46 -15.44
C GLU A 642 30.07 16.87 -16.12
N GLY A 643 29.61 17.48 -17.21
CA GLY A 643 28.51 16.91 -18.01
C GLY A 643 27.20 16.73 -17.22
N ILE A 644 26.86 17.69 -16.36
CA ILE A 644 25.57 17.69 -15.64
C ILE A 644 24.52 18.30 -16.56
N VAL A 645 23.41 17.59 -16.76
CA VAL A 645 22.31 18.07 -17.61
C VAL A 645 21.00 18.10 -16.85
N LEU A 646 20.32 19.26 -16.92
CA LEU A 646 18.93 19.42 -16.49
C LEU A 646 18.05 19.53 -17.74
N HIS A 647 17.16 18.57 -17.94
CA HIS A 647 16.22 18.55 -19.06
C HIS A 647 14.79 18.50 -18.54
N ASP A 648 13.99 19.54 -18.77
CA ASP A 648 12.61 19.64 -18.24
C ASP A 648 12.52 19.37 -16.73
N VAL A 649 13.16 20.24 -15.94
CA VAL A 649 13.18 20.18 -14.47
C VAL A 649 12.39 21.36 -13.91
N GLU A 650 11.21 21.10 -13.36
CA GLU A 650 10.27 22.13 -12.87
C GLU A 650 9.93 21.89 -11.39
N LEU A 651 10.70 22.52 -10.51
CA LEU A 651 10.56 22.44 -9.06
C LEU A 651 10.11 23.78 -8.48
N HIS A 652 9.00 23.75 -7.76
CA HIS A 652 8.42 24.93 -7.12
C HIS A 652 8.47 24.82 -5.61
N ARG A 653 8.24 25.93 -4.92
CA ARG A 653 8.04 25.89 -3.47
C ARG A 653 6.63 25.41 -3.19
N GLU A 654 6.48 24.51 -2.21
CA GLU A 654 5.16 24.08 -1.74
C GLU A 654 4.37 25.29 -1.19
N ARG A 655 5.07 26.20 -0.49
CA ARG A 655 4.50 27.45 0.05
C ARG A 655 5.52 28.59 0.03
N GLY A 656 5.04 29.81 -0.22
CA GLY A 656 5.84 31.05 -0.15
C GLY A 656 6.51 31.44 -1.46
N ASP A 657 7.67 32.10 -1.36
CA ASP A 657 8.48 32.58 -2.49
C ASP A 657 8.86 31.46 -3.47
N ASN A 658 9.39 31.81 -4.64
CA ASN A 658 9.89 30.84 -5.63
C ASN A 658 11.06 29.99 -5.08
N ALA A 659 11.16 28.75 -5.56
CA ALA A 659 12.33 27.89 -5.33
C ALA A 659 13.59 28.52 -5.94
N ARG A 660 14.75 28.17 -5.39
CA ARG A 660 16.07 28.63 -5.85
C ARG A 660 17.01 27.47 -6.10
N ALA A 661 18.01 27.69 -6.96
CA ALA A 661 19.13 26.79 -7.13
C ALA A 661 20.40 27.43 -6.54
N LEU A 662 21.30 26.60 -6.00
CA LEU A 662 22.65 26.97 -5.60
C LEU A 662 23.62 26.01 -6.30
N CYS A 663 24.56 26.54 -7.07
CA CYS A 663 25.38 25.73 -7.96
C CYS A 663 26.80 26.26 -7.98
N ASP A 664 27.72 25.46 -7.45
CA ASP A 664 29.14 25.79 -7.29
C ASP A 664 29.97 24.70 -8.01
N ASN A 665 30.96 25.14 -8.80
CA ASN A 665 31.93 24.28 -9.50
C ASN A 665 31.31 23.17 -10.36
N VAL A 666 30.30 23.49 -11.15
CA VAL A 666 29.58 22.53 -11.99
C VAL A 666 29.50 23.00 -13.44
N GLU A 667 29.84 22.12 -14.38
CA GLU A 667 29.57 22.28 -15.80
C GLU A 667 28.14 21.80 -16.10
N LEU A 668 27.25 22.76 -16.34
CA LEU A 668 25.82 22.53 -16.47
C LEU A 668 25.29 22.83 -17.88
N THR A 669 24.49 21.92 -18.43
CA THR A 669 23.66 22.16 -19.61
C THR A 669 22.18 22.12 -19.25
N ASN A 670 21.42 23.13 -19.66
CA ASN A 670 19.97 23.18 -19.50
C ASN A 670 19.27 22.95 -20.84
N ILE A 671 18.28 22.05 -20.87
CA ILE A 671 17.48 21.71 -22.05
C ILE A 671 15.99 21.81 -21.69
N GLY A 672 15.20 22.46 -22.54
CA GLY A 672 13.76 22.63 -22.28
C GLY A 672 13.48 23.58 -21.11
N ARG A 673 12.44 23.28 -20.32
CA ARG A 673 12.05 24.13 -19.18
C ARG A 673 12.81 23.75 -17.92
N VAL A 674 13.62 24.67 -17.40
CA VAL A 674 14.34 24.47 -16.14
C VAL A 674 13.99 25.59 -15.16
N ALA A 675 13.45 25.23 -14.01
CA ALA A 675 13.15 26.11 -12.89
C ALA A 675 13.28 25.34 -11.57
N PRO A 676 14.06 25.82 -10.58
CA PRO A 676 14.89 27.02 -10.62
C PRO A 676 16.17 26.84 -11.47
N LEU A 677 16.68 27.96 -12.02
CA LEU A 677 17.95 27.99 -12.75
C LEU A 677 19.12 28.20 -11.78
N CYS A 678 20.23 27.51 -12.05
CA CYS A 678 21.53 27.83 -11.44
C CYS A 678 21.95 29.27 -11.81
N PRO A 679 22.47 30.05 -10.84
CA PRO A 679 22.90 31.43 -11.06
C PRO A 679 24.16 31.55 -11.94
#